data_AF-Q7PC53-F1
#
_entry.id   AF-Q7PC53-F1
#
_cell.length_a   1.000
_cell.length_b   1.000
_cell.length_c   1.000
_cell.angle_alpha   90.00
_cell.angle_beta   90.00
_cell.angle_gamma   90.00
#
_symmetry.space_group_name_H-M   'P 1'
#
loop_
_entity.id
_entity.type
_entity.pdbx_description
1 polymer ?
#
loop_
_entity_poly.entity_id
_entity_poly.type
_entity_poly.pdbx_seq_one_letter_code
_entity_poly.pdbx_strand_id
1 'polypeptide(L)'
;MNLTKFAVAALSVAVLSACGGGAGNSPSPGAGSNTNTESASSSSSSSSSSSTSSTSSSSSSSSGSAEVNVDIDVDIDVENGSSSSSSSGSSSSSTGGGDITIIDEIESSTSSSTSSSSSSGATSSSSTSSSSSSSSSSSSSGATGSSSSSSGAGSTSSSSSSSSSSSSSSSSSSSSSSSSSSSTGGGNAGVDAELGYSIGDVYAPSFDYTAVGGERKTDNYRVIGYYMPSLDGSFPPSAIGEQQAQMLTHINYAFIGINSQLECDFIDVEKADAETQIIAELQALKNWNADLKILFSVGGWAESNDAAETVSRYRDAFAPANREHFVSSCVAFMQQHGFDGIDIDWEYPRAEDVDNFIAGLAAMRNQLDARGNGELVTIAGAGGAFFLSRYYSKLAAIVEQLDFINLMTYDLNGPWNGVTKTNFHAHLYGNNQEPRFYNALREADLGLTWEEIVERFPSPFELTVDAAIKQHLMMDIPREKIVMGVPFYGRAFFNTGSSNTGLYQTFNTPNGDPYVGDASLLVGCEACEARGEPRIATFNDIQQLIEGNYGYTRHFDDQTKAPWLYHAENNIFVTYDDAQSLVYKTDYIKQQGLGGAMFWHLGQDDSQFTLLATLHTELNGANAGSLQGGNSETDNTTDETEGNNEDNTEQNPEENTDTEETETETETETETETETETETSVEQPTAPTIAWMNTSYTGSSVTVTITWNMYWGTNGNQWQLWLDGEQVYSANLTTNGQNAQTDSKIITITGAGAHSVEVKLCNQQDINVSCASDSETITLQGGSDGATSSSSSSTSSSSSSSSSSTGGSTSSTSSSSSSTSSSSSSSSSSSSSTSGGGETDLSGVVYGEYNNTYKQTSDKIIVTYFVEWGIYGRDYHVNNIPASNLTHVLFGFIAMCGDNPHASGGAQAAIASECADKQDFEVTLVDRFANLEKTYPGDTWYDDTTGQDYNGNFGQLRKLKAQHPHLKILPSIGGWTMSTPFYEMAKNEANRAVFVESAVNFIKKYDFFDGVDIDWEYPVYGGTAPELSTAADRDAYTALMRDLRAALDELAEETGREYEITSAVGAAPEKIAAVDYASATTYMDYIFLMSYDYMGAWANTTGHHTPLYNNNEEREGFNTHASVQNLLTAGVPSSKLVVGGAFYGRGWVGTQNTNAAKSDLFPLYGQASGAAKGTWEAGVQDYRDLYDNYIGTNGTGINGFSAHYDEIAEAAYLWNSSTGEFISYDSPRSIAAKADYVKQYNLAGMLTWEIDGDNGQLLNAINESFGNEKQ
;
A
#
# COMPACT_ATOMS: atom_id res chain seq x y z
N MET A 1 10.53 -31.43 89.17
CA MET A 1 10.30 -32.10 87.87
C MET A 1 10.55 -31.02 86.83
N ASN A 2 11.62 -31.05 86.03
CA ASN A 2 12.04 -31.99 84.97
C ASN A 2 11.20 -31.91 83.68
N LEU A 3 11.79 -31.27 82.64
CA LEU A 3 11.58 -31.42 81.17
C LEU A 3 10.18 -31.05 80.63
N THR A 4 9.96 -30.38 79.48
CA THR A 4 10.79 -29.92 78.31
C THR A 4 10.18 -28.54 77.85
N LYS A 5 10.71 -27.58 77.07
CA LYS A 5 11.62 -27.44 75.89
C LYS A 5 11.04 -28.00 74.56
N PHE A 6 11.20 -27.37 73.38
CA PHE A 6 11.93 -26.13 72.96
C PHE A 6 11.05 -25.20 72.05
N ALA A 7 11.49 -23.96 71.78
CA ALA A 7 10.71 -22.85 71.13
C ALA A 7 11.63 -22.00 70.18
N VAL A 8 11.23 -20.88 69.54
CA VAL A 8 10.90 -19.49 70.01
C VAL A 8 10.50 -18.65 68.76
N ALA A 9 9.56 -17.67 68.64
CA ALA A 9 8.72 -16.77 69.49
C ALA A 9 9.26 -15.32 69.73
N ALA A 10 8.52 -14.19 69.73
CA ALA A 10 7.15 -13.79 69.31
C ALA A 10 6.96 -12.23 69.50
N LEU A 11 5.75 -11.68 69.22
CA LEU A 11 5.21 -10.31 69.56
C LEU A 11 5.73 -9.07 68.76
N SER A 12 5.09 -7.87 68.74
CA SER A 12 3.66 -7.40 68.66
C SER A 12 3.55 -5.85 68.84
N VAL A 13 2.38 -5.24 68.51
CA VAL A 13 1.86 -3.88 68.89
C VAL A 13 2.38 -2.66 68.06
N ALA A 14 1.68 -1.52 67.87
CA ALA A 14 0.34 -1.21 67.28
C ALA A 14 -0.01 0.32 67.28
N VAL A 15 -0.90 0.77 66.37
CA VAL A 15 -2.05 1.71 66.59
C VAL A 15 -1.92 3.27 66.55
N LEU A 16 -2.88 3.90 65.81
CA LEU A 16 -3.55 5.24 65.91
C LEU A 16 -3.01 6.58 65.30
N SER A 17 -3.86 7.17 64.43
CA SER A 17 -4.23 8.61 64.28
C SER A 17 -3.21 9.67 63.78
N ALA A 18 -3.61 10.84 63.23
CA ALA A 18 -4.95 11.47 63.13
C ALA A 18 -5.13 12.38 61.87
N CYS A 19 -6.33 12.97 61.72
CA CYS A 19 -6.73 14.02 60.74
C CYS A 19 -5.74 15.22 60.71
N GLY A 20 -5.49 15.96 59.62
CA GLY A 20 -6.33 16.30 58.46
C GLY A 20 -6.61 17.83 58.41
N GLY A 21 -6.58 18.42 57.21
CA GLY A 21 -7.31 19.66 56.89
C GLY A 21 -6.57 21.00 56.84
N GLY A 22 -6.78 21.75 55.74
CA GLY A 22 -7.05 23.20 55.83
C GLY A 22 -6.10 24.16 55.13
N ALA A 23 -6.44 24.49 53.88
CA ALA A 23 -5.98 25.62 53.06
C ALA A 23 -5.71 26.98 53.76
N GLY A 24 -4.85 27.83 53.16
CA GLY A 24 -4.67 29.22 53.59
C GLY A 24 -3.74 30.10 52.74
N ASN A 25 -4.25 30.63 51.61
CA ASN A 25 -3.89 31.89 50.93
C ASN A 25 -2.43 32.44 50.93
N SER A 26 -1.86 32.60 49.72
CA SER A 26 -1.59 33.89 49.02
C SER A 26 -0.86 35.07 49.71
N PRO A 27 -0.24 36.01 48.95
CA PRO A 27 0.52 35.84 47.69
C PRO A 27 1.76 36.77 47.51
N SER A 28 2.83 36.27 46.88
CA SER A 28 3.83 37.09 46.12
C SER A 28 4.57 38.22 46.89
N PRO A 29 5.35 39.11 46.23
CA PRO A 29 6.36 38.93 45.18
C PRO A 29 7.78 39.25 45.69
N GLY A 30 8.83 39.06 44.86
CA GLY A 30 10.13 39.72 45.10
C GLY A 30 11.36 39.12 44.41
N ALA A 31 11.62 39.48 43.17
CA ALA A 31 12.90 39.23 42.50
C ALA A 31 13.91 40.37 42.79
N GLY A 32 15.22 40.09 42.74
CA GLY A 32 16.23 41.17 42.76
C GLY A 32 17.60 40.79 43.33
N SER A 33 18.49 40.36 42.43
CA SER A 33 19.95 40.28 42.53
C SER A 33 20.68 41.36 43.37
N ASN A 34 21.84 41.01 43.97
CA ASN A 34 23.17 41.44 43.46
C ASN A 34 24.40 41.21 44.39
N THR A 35 25.49 40.74 43.77
CA THR A 35 26.91 41.17 43.93
C THR A 35 27.74 40.98 45.24
N ASN A 36 29.00 40.62 45.00
CA ASN A 36 30.26 41.19 45.57
C ASN A 36 30.89 40.68 46.91
N THR A 37 32.06 40.03 46.72
CA THR A 37 33.40 40.32 47.29
C THR A 37 33.88 39.88 48.69
N GLU A 38 35.13 39.38 48.68
CA GLU A 38 36.26 39.55 49.64
C GLU A 38 36.44 38.68 50.92
N SER A 39 37.34 37.67 50.78
CA SER A 39 38.52 37.42 51.64
C SER A 39 38.32 36.76 53.05
N ALA A 40 39.32 36.18 53.75
CA ALA A 40 40.77 36.05 53.52
C ALA A 40 41.43 34.85 54.27
N SER A 41 42.63 34.40 53.82
CA SER A 41 43.62 33.55 54.54
C SER A 41 43.23 32.07 54.82
N SER A 42 44.10 31.05 54.95
CA SER A 42 45.59 30.90 54.97
C SER A 42 45.94 29.40 54.70
N SER A 43 47.15 28.91 54.35
CA SER A 43 48.39 29.46 53.75
C SER A 43 49.40 28.31 53.46
N SER A 44 50.47 28.56 52.69
CA SER A 44 51.66 27.69 52.40
C SER A 44 51.44 26.40 51.57
N SER A 45 52.34 26.00 50.65
CA SER A 45 53.49 26.71 50.04
C SER A 45 54.04 26.02 48.77
N SER A 46 54.55 26.85 47.84
CA SER A 46 55.65 26.61 46.87
C SER A 46 55.53 25.53 45.77
N SER A 47 55.99 25.77 44.53
CA SER A 47 56.44 27.03 43.89
C SER A 47 56.74 26.87 42.39
N SER A 48 56.34 27.86 41.58
CA SER A 48 57.09 28.51 40.46
C SER A 48 57.84 27.70 39.38
N SER A 49 57.88 28.10 38.09
CA SER A 49 57.16 29.18 37.38
C SER A 49 57.54 29.24 35.88
N SER A 50 56.56 29.61 35.04
CA SER A 50 56.65 30.56 33.91
C SER A 50 57.66 30.39 32.74
N SER A 51 57.07 30.39 31.54
CA SER A 51 57.30 31.34 30.41
C SER A 51 58.19 30.99 29.21
N THR A 52 57.91 31.76 28.12
CA THR A 52 58.64 31.95 26.86
C THR A 52 58.72 30.81 25.83
N SER A 53 57.77 30.84 24.89
CA SER A 53 57.98 30.86 23.43
C SER A 53 59.37 30.58 22.84
N SER A 54 59.47 29.71 21.83
CA SER A 54 59.73 30.13 20.42
C SER A 54 59.98 28.99 19.42
N THR A 55 59.38 29.09 18.23
CA THR A 55 59.88 28.69 16.88
C THR A 55 60.65 27.36 16.62
N SER A 56 60.06 26.58 15.70
CA SER A 56 60.66 26.07 14.43
C SER A 56 61.49 24.77 14.35
N SER A 57 61.40 24.18 13.14
CA SER A 57 62.34 23.25 12.46
C SER A 57 62.55 21.82 12.97
N SER A 58 61.76 20.90 12.41
CA SER A 58 62.22 19.76 11.59
C SER A 58 63.68 19.25 11.70
N SER A 59 63.84 17.94 11.94
CA SER A 59 64.71 17.09 11.10
C SER A 59 64.44 15.59 11.27
N SER A 60 64.58 14.84 10.17
CA SER A 60 64.57 13.37 10.09
C SER A 60 65.92 12.75 10.47
N SER A 61 65.93 11.50 10.95
CA SER A 61 67.04 10.58 10.70
C SER A 61 66.66 9.10 10.89
N SER A 62 67.02 8.25 9.94
CA SER A 62 66.78 6.80 9.90
C SER A 62 68.06 5.99 10.16
N SER A 63 67.91 4.82 10.84
CA SER A 63 68.84 3.66 10.78
C SER A 63 68.35 2.54 11.71
N GLY A 64 68.39 1.24 11.37
CA GLY A 64 68.70 0.62 10.07
C GLY A 64 69.19 -0.84 10.18
N SER A 65 68.85 -1.64 9.17
CA SER A 65 69.57 -2.84 8.67
C SER A 65 69.78 -4.08 9.56
N ALA A 66 69.23 -5.22 9.12
CA ALA A 66 70.00 -6.43 8.78
C ALA A 66 69.17 -7.48 8.00
N GLU A 67 69.44 -7.66 6.71
CA GLU A 67 68.99 -8.80 5.89
C GLU A 67 70.12 -9.84 5.75
N VAL A 68 69.77 -11.12 5.50
CA VAL A 68 70.35 -12.02 4.48
C VAL A 68 69.27 -13.10 4.19
N ASN A 69 68.68 -13.38 3.01
CA ASN A 69 68.98 -13.21 1.56
C ASN A 69 69.42 -14.55 0.87
N VAL A 70 69.29 -14.63 -0.49
CA VAL A 70 69.61 -15.75 -1.43
C VAL A 70 68.58 -16.89 -1.42
N ASP A 71 67.93 -17.37 -2.50
CA ASP A 71 67.77 -17.05 -3.95
C ASP A 71 66.36 -17.60 -4.37
N ILE A 72 65.57 -17.22 -5.40
CA ILE A 72 65.67 -16.63 -6.77
C ILE A 72 65.35 -17.65 -7.91
N ASP A 73 64.89 -17.15 -9.09
CA ASP A 73 64.36 -17.81 -10.33
C ASP A 73 62.88 -18.28 -10.27
N VAL A 74 61.87 -17.75 -11.00
CA VAL A 74 61.73 -17.00 -12.28
C VAL A 74 61.87 -17.85 -13.55
N ASP A 75 60.77 -18.06 -14.29
CA ASP A 75 60.64 -17.58 -15.69
C ASP A 75 59.18 -17.54 -16.19
N ILE A 76 58.96 -16.90 -17.34
CA ILE A 76 57.66 -16.66 -18.01
C ILE A 76 57.63 -17.43 -19.34
N ASP A 77 56.48 -18.00 -19.76
CA ASP A 77 56.07 -17.92 -21.18
C ASP A 77 54.58 -18.20 -21.46
N VAL A 78 54.14 -17.82 -22.66
CA VAL A 78 52.73 -17.79 -23.12
C VAL A 78 52.58 -18.62 -24.41
N GLU A 79 51.48 -19.38 -24.60
CA GLU A 79 50.96 -19.62 -25.95
C GLU A 79 49.45 -19.97 -26.03
N ASN A 80 48.86 -19.72 -27.21
CA ASN A 80 47.45 -19.98 -27.56
C ASN A 80 47.26 -21.38 -28.17
N GLY A 81 46.05 -21.98 -28.07
CA GLY A 81 45.74 -23.22 -28.78
C GLY A 81 44.28 -23.70 -28.76
N SER A 82 43.47 -23.26 -29.73
CA SER A 82 42.07 -23.70 -29.93
C SER A 82 41.94 -24.82 -30.97
N SER A 83 41.02 -25.81 -30.80
CA SER A 83 40.09 -26.29 -31.88
C SER A 83 39.33 -27.62 -31.63
N SER A 84 38.10 -27.68 -32.20
CA SER A 84 37.46 -28.81 -32.92
C SER A 84 37.10 -30.16 -32.24
N SER A 85 35.84 -30.25 -31.79
CA SER A 85 34.75 -31.07 -32.38
C SER A 85 34.86 -32.60 -32.66
N SER A 86 33.86 -33.33 -32.12
CA SER A 86 32.90 -34.24 -32.82
C SER A 86 33.04 -35.79 -32.85
N SER A 87 31.85 -36.43 -32.70
CA SER A 87 31.34 -37.66 -33.34
C SER A 87 31.53 -39.08 -32.75
N SER A 88 30.54 -39.48 -31.93
CA SER A 88 29.65 -40.67 -32.08
C SER A 88 30.18 -42.12 -32.27
N GLY A 89 29.58 -43.07 -31.52
CA GLY A 89 29.54 -44.51 -31.86
C GLY A 89 28.86 -45.40 -30.80
N SER A 90 27.82 -46.15 -31.16
CA SER A 90 26.90 -46.86 -30.22
C SER A 90 26.89 -48.39 -30.39
N SER A 91 26.57 -49.18 -29.34
CA SER A 91 25.52 -50.27 -29.36
C SER A 91 25.57 -51.31 -28.22
N SER A 92 24.44 -51.48 -27.50
CA SER A 92 23.77 -52.72 -26.97
C SER A 92 24.52 -54.04 -26.62
N SER A 93 24.10 -54.73 -25.54
CA SER A 93 23.48 -56.11 -25.57
C SER A 93 23.23 -56.72 -24.16
N SER A 94 22.68 -57.94 -24.06
CA SER A 94 21.94 -58.46 -22.87
C SER A 94 22.09 -59.97 -22.54
N THR A 95 21.72 -60.34 -21.31
CA THR A 95 21.39 -61.71 -20.78
C THR A 95 20.43 -61.57 -19.59
N GLY A 96 19.65 -62.55 -19.09
CA GLY A 96 19.47 -63.99 -19.38
C GLY A 96 18.29 -64.55 -18.55
N GLY A 97 18.19 -65.87 -18.28
CA GLY A 97 17.10 -66.44 -17.44
C GLY A 97 17.15 -67.96 -17.17
N GLY A 98 16.22 -68.48 -16.35
CA GLY A 98 16.05 -69.91 -15.97
C GLY A 98 14.80 -70.17 -15.11
N ASP A 99 14.29 -71.42 -15.04
CA ASP A 99 12.91 -71.79 -14.62
C ASP A 99 12.79 -73.25 -14.05
N ILE A 100 11.69 -73.60 -13.34
CA ILE A 100 11.05 -74.94 -13.07
C ILE A 100 10.16 -74.98 -11.77
N THR A 101 9.08 -75.79 -11.74
CA THR A 101 7.96 -75.75 -10.76
C THR A 101 7.44 -77.10 -10.17
N ILE A 102 6.98 -77.10 -8.90
CA ILE A 102 6.17 -78.08 -8.09
C ILE A 102 5.57 -77.29 -6.87
N ILE A 103 4.49 -77.61 -6.10
CA ILE A 103 3.08 -78.11 -6.27
C ILE A 103 2.57 -78.70 -4.91
N ASP A 104 1.41 -78.21 -4.39
CA ASP A 104 0.44 -78.76 -3.38
C ASP A 104 0.92 -79.24 -1.95
N GLU A 105 0.16 -79.31 -0.83
CA GLU A 105 -1.12 -78.72 -0.33
C GLU A 105 -1.31 -78.96 1.23
N ILE A 106 -2.28 -78.26 1.87
CA ILE A 106 -3.19 -78.67 3.00
C ILE A 106 -2.73 -78.84 4.51
N GLU A 107 -3.39 -78.02 5.36
CA GLU A 107 -3.99 -78.18 6.73
C GLU A 107 -3.34 -78.84 8.01
N SER A 108 -3.10 -77.98 9.02
CA SER A 108 -3.76 -77.95 10.38
C SER A 108 -3.23 -78.66 11.67
N SER A 109 -3.31 -77.86 12.76
CA SER A 109 -3.69 -78.18 14.17
C SER A 109 -2.68 -78.74 15.22
N THR A 110 -2.53 -77.97 16.33
CA THR A 110 -2.40 -78.33 17.78
C THR A 110 -1.49 -79.49 18.28
N SER A 111 -0.83 -79.49 19.45
CA SER A 111 -0.44 -78.54 20.55
C SER A 111 0.34 -79.38 21.62
N SER A 112 0.73 -79.04 22.86
CA SER A 112 1.02 -77.86 23.73
C SER A 112 1.64 -78.39 25.06
N SER A 113 2.41 -77.64 25.87
CA SER A 113 2.72 -78.03 27.28
C SER A 113 3.42 -76.99 28.20
N THR A 114 2.94 -76.91 29.47
CA THR A 114 3.65 -76.67 30.77
C THR A 114 4.53 -75.41 31.02
N SER A 115 4.64 -74.82 32.24
CA SER A 115 3.94 -75.01 33.55
C SER A 115 4.35 -73.97 34.64
N SER A 116 3.46 -73.70 35.63
CA SER A 116 3.74 -73.25 37.04
C SER A 116 4.42 -71.88 37.31
N SER A 117 4.29 -71.17 38.46
CA SER A 117 3.35 -71.10 39.63
C SER A 117 3.90 -70.06 40.66
N SER A 118 3.21 -69.41 41.62
CA SER A 118 1.79 -69.08 41.91
C SER A 118 1.71 -68.20 43.21
N SER A 119 0.52 -67.72 43.62
CA SER A 119 0.21 -66.89 44.83
C SER A 119 0.67 -65.41 44.76
N SER A 120 0.02 -64.40 45.36
CA SER A 120 -1.35 -64.18 45.91
C SER A 120 -1.57 -62.63 46.03
N GLY A 121 -2.72 -62.03 46.38
CA GLY A 121 -4.02 -62.50 46.88
C GLY A 121 -5.11 -61.41 46.69
N ALA A 122 -6.16 -61.33 47.55
CA ALA A 122 -7.29 -60.39 47.39
C ALA A 122 -8.08 -60.10 48.69
N THR A 123 -9.18 -59.33 48.57
CA THR A 123 -10.26 -59.03 49.57
C THR A 123 -9.95 -57.94 50.62
N SER A 124 -10.92 -57.24 51.25
CA SER A 124 -12.41 -57.32 51.28
C SER A 124 -13.03 -55.91 51.46
N SER A 125 -14.25 -55.59 51.02
CA SER A 125 -15.55 -55.73 51.73
C SER A 125 -16.50 -54.61 51.23
N SER A 126 -17.85 -54.60 51.35
CA SER A 126 -18.87 -55.58 51.79
C SER A 126 -20.24 -55.24 51.16
N SER A 127 -21.14 -56.21 51.09
CA SER A 127 -22.50 -56.11 50.52
C SER A 127 -23.57 -55.65 51.52
N THR A 128 -24.71 -55.07 51.05
CA THR A 128 -26.08 -55.68 51.09
C THR A 128 -27.20 -54.69 50.72
N SER A 129 -28.26 -55.18 50.06
CA SER A 129 -29.69 -54.73 50.12
C SER A 129 -30.07 -53.31 49.65
N SER A 130 -31.32 -52.98 49.27
CA SER A 130 -32.46 -53.73 48.66
C SER A 130 -33.64 -52.78 48.38
N SER A 131 -34.45 -53.06 47.33
CA SER A 131 -35.86 -52.57 47.15
C SER A 131 -36.09 -51.04 47.11
N SER A 132 -37.23 -50.48 46.68
CA SER A 132 -38.23 -50.82 45.64
C SER A 132 -39.22 -49.64 45.53
N SER A 133 -40.05 -49.59 44.46
CA SER A 133 -41.38 -48.91 44.43
C SER A 133 -41.47 -47.39 44.67
N SER A 134 -42.50 -46.65 44.22
CA SER A 134 -43.42 -46.81 43.08
C SER A 134 -44.28 -45.54 42.90
N SER A 135 -44.99 -45.46 41.77
CA SER A 135 -46.36 -44.93 41.64
C SER A 135 -46.70 -43.48 42.08
N SER A 136 -47.01 -42.66 41.07
CA SER A 136 -48.19 -41.75 41.02
C SER A 136 -48.16 -40.50 41.93
N SER A 137 -48.94 -39.43 41.69
CA SER A 137 -50.13 -39.27 40.83
C SER A 137 -50.37 -37.80 40.41
N SER A 138 -51.13 -37.59 39.31
CA SER A 138 -52.21 -36.58 39.13
C SER A 138 -51.99 -35.07 39.41
N SER A 139 -52.60 -34.10 38.71
CA SER A 139 -53.29 -34.06 37.40
C SER A 139 -53.84 -32.64 37.14
N SER A 140 -53.91 -32.22 35.86
CA SER A 140 -54.97 -31.41 35.23
C SER A 140 -55.42 -30.03 35.79
N SER A 141 -55.59 -29.08 34.85
CA SER A 141 -56.51 -27.91 34.85
C SER A 141 -56.29 -26.75 35.85
N GLY A 142 -56.49 -25.48 35.48
CA GLY A 142 -56.69 -24.94 34.11
C GLY A 142 -57.36 -23.55 34.03
N ALA A 143 -57.06 -22.86 32.92
CA ALA A 143 -57.85 -21.79 32.26
C ALA A 143 -58.05 -20.39 32.92
N THR A 144 -57.90 -19.36 32.07
CA THR A 144 -58.36 -17.96 32.18
C THR A 144 -57.70 -17.00 33.19
N GLY A 145 -57.56 -15.73 32.80
CA GLY A 145 -57.17 -14.61 33.67
C GLY A 145 -56.10 -13.70 33.03
N SER A 146 -56.50 -12.54 32.51
CA SER A 146 -55.58 -11.62 31.80
C SER A 146 -54.93 -10.56 32.69
N SER A 147 -53.81 -10.02 32.19
CA SER A 147 -53.29 -8.65 32.34
C SER A 147 -52.45 -8.23 33.56
N SER A 148 -51.36 -7.52 33.20
CA SER A 148 -50.69 -6.39 33.87
C SER A 148 -49.51 -6.59 34.85
N SER A 149 -48.47 -5.79 34.59
CA SER A 149 -47.46 -5.20 35.49
C SER A 149 -46.39 -6.07 36.19
N SER A 150 -45.20 -6.03 35.59
CA SER A 150 -43.96 -5.41 36.13
C SER A 150 -43.01 -6.13 37.11
N SER A 151 -41.72 -6.01 36.76
CA SER A 151 -40.53 -5.78 37.62
C SER A 151 -39.93 -6.94 38.45
N GLY A 152 -38.59 -6.86 38.62
CA GLY A 152 -37.87 -7.45 39.76
C GLY A 152 -36.91 -8.59 39.41
N ALA A 153 -35.68 -8.27 39.01
CA ALA A 153 -34.64 -9.27 38.77
C ALA A 153 -34.23 -10.03 40.05
N GLY A 154 -33.85 -11.30 39.90
CA GLY A 154 -33.29 -12.14 40.96
C GLY A 154 -32.41 -13.24 40.36
N SER A 155 -31.14 -13.27 40.74
CA SER A 155 -30.12 -14.19 40.23
C SER A 155 -30.19 -15.58 40.86
N THR A 156 -29.87 -16.65 40.10
CA THR A 156 -28.67 -17.53 40.33
C THR A 156 -28.67 -18.80 39.46
N SER A 157 -27.54 -19.06 38.78
CA SER A 157 -26.86 -20.36 38.53
C SER A 157 -27.59 -21.61 37.99
N SER A 158 -26.94 -22.25 36.99
CA SER A 158 -26.85 -23.71 36.73
C SER A 158 -28.12 -24.52 36.36
N SER A 159 -28.08 -25.56 35.52
CA SER A 159 -27.09 -26.04 34.51
C SER A 159 -27.74 -27.15 33.66
N SER A 160 -27.08 -27.59 32.57
CA SER A 160 -27.04 -28.96 32.00
C SER A 160 -28.24 -29.94 32.17
N SER A 161 -28.72 -30.69 31.17
CA SER A 161 -28.36 -30.88 29.74
C SER A 161 -29.30 -31.97 29.14
N SER A 162 -29.16 -32.32 27.85
CA SER A 162 -29.25 -33.69 27.26
C SER A 162 -30.36 -34.70 27.70
N SER A 163 -31.02 -35.48 26.83
CA SER A 163 -30.91 -35.71 25.37
C SER A 163 -31.93 -36.80 24.93
N SER A 164 -31.98 -37.13 23.62
CA SER A 164 -32.29 -38.48 23.06
C SER A 164 -33.73 -39.04 23.16
N SER A 165 -34.26 -39.86 22.24
CA SER A 165 -33.82 -40.29 20.88
C SER A 165 -34.89 -41.16 20.19
N SER A 166 -35.03 -41.11 18.86
CA SER A 166 -35.27 -42.25 17.95
C SER A 166 -35.38 -41.73 16.50
N SER A 167 -34.61 -42.11 15.48
CA SER A 167 -34.03 -43.40 15.01
C SER A 167 -34.88 -44.14 13.97
N SER A 168 -34.48 -44.08 12.70
CA SER A 168 -34.54 -45.21 11.75
C SER A 168 -33.67 -44.92 10.51
N SER A 169 -33.28 -45.97 9.79
CA SER A 169 -32.32 -45.91 8.69
C SER A 169 -32.65 -46.95 7.60
N SER A 170 -32.13 -46.74 6.39
CA SER A 170 -31.94 -47.78 5.38
C SER A 170 -30.99 -47.31 4.27
N SER A 171 -30.39 -48.27 3.57
CA SER A 171 -29.30 -48.05 2.61
C SER A 171 -29.47 -48.90 1.35
N SER A 172 -28.76 -48.55 0.28
CA SER A 172 -28.48 -49.41 -0.87
C SER A 172 -27.17 -48.98 -1.55
N SER A 173 -26.65 -49.81 -2.46
CA SER A 173 -25.24 -49.75 -2.92
C SER A 173 -25.05 -50.31 -4.34
N SER A 174 -23.79 -50.40 -4.80
CA SER A 174 -23.26 -51.01 -6.05
C SER A 174 -23.17 -50.10 -7.29
N SER A 175 -22.29 -50.34 -8.29
CA SER A 175 -20.91 -50.90 -8.29
C SER A 175 -20.30 -50.85 -9.71
N SER A 176 -18.99 -50.53 -9.82
CA SER A 176 -18.04 -50.95 -10.88
C SER A 176 -18.39 -50.82 -12.38
N SER A 177 -17.51 -50.19 -13.18
CA SER A 177 -16.55 -50.92 -14.05
C SER A 177 -15.78 -49.97 -14.97
N SER A 178 -14.61 -50.41 -15.45
CA SER A 178 -13.76 -49.70 -16.40
C SER A 178 -13.61 -50.48 -17.71
N SER A 179 -13.35 -49.78 -18.82
CA SER A 179 -12.86 -50.40 -20.05
C SER A 179 -12.11 -49.38 -20.92
N SER A 180 -11.13 -49.85 -21.68
CA SER A 180 -10.25 -49.03 -22.53
C SER A 180 -10.31 -49.49 -23.98
N SER A 181 -9.93 -48.63 -24.92
CA SER A 181 -9.60 -49.04 -26.29
C SER A 181 -8.57 -48.09 -26.91
N SER A 182 -7.71 -48.62 -27.77
CA SER A 182 -6.59 -47.92 -28.39
C SER A 182 -6.64 -48.03 -29.92
N SER A 183 -5.97 -47.11 -30.62
CA SER A 183 -5.55 -47.28 -32.02
C SER A 183 -4.25 -46.50 -32.29
N THR A 184 -3.55 -46.79 -33.38
CA THR A 184 -2.08 -46.62 -33.45
C THR A 184 -1.53 -46.12 -34.78
N GLY A 185 -0.42 -45.35 -34.69
CA GLY A 185 0.54 -45.08 -35.77
C GLY A 185 0.50 -43.63 -36.30
N GLY A 186 1.62 -42.94 -36.57
CA GLY A 186 3.05 -43.27 -36.39
C GLY A 186 3.88 -43.01 -37.67
N GLY A 187 5.07 -42.39 -37.60
CA GLY A 187 5.79 -42.09 -38.85
C GLY A 187 7.12 -41.32 -38.92
N ASN A 188 7.78 -40.92 -37.83
CA ASN A 188 9.24 -40.65 -37.74
C ASN A 188 9.96 -39.59 -38.64
N ALA A 189 10.87 -38.85 -37.99
CA ALA A 189 12.10 -38.20 -38.51
C ALA A 189 12.07 -36.91 -39.37
N GLY A 190 12.68 -35.84 -38.83
CA GLY A 190 13.96 -35.37 -39.40
C GLY A 190 14.26 -33.86 -39.43
N VAL A 191 15.10 -33.40 -38.49
CA VAL A 191 16.07 -32.26 -38.52
C VAL A 191 15.62 -30.81 -38.84
N ASP A 192 16.06 -29.94 -37.93
CA ASP A 192 16.64 -28.59 -38.10
C ASP A 192 15.97 -27.57 -39.05
N ALA A 193 15.34 -26.53 -38.47
CA ALA A 193 15.80 -25.13 -38.62
C ALA A 193 14.98 -24.15 -37.73
N GLU A 194 15.54 -22.96 -37.55
CA GLU A 194 14.98 -21.80 -36.85
C GLU A 194 13.60 -21.37 -37.37
N LEU A 195 12.67 -21.09 -36.45
CA LEU A 195 11.63 -20.08 -36.63
C LEU A 195 11.51 -19.30 -35.31
N GLY A 196 11.58 -17.97 -35.40
CA GLY A 196 11.36 -17.08 -34.26
C GLY A 196 9.88 -16.67 -34.16
N TYR A 197 9.50 -16.14 -33.00
CA TYR A 197 8.25 -15.43 -32.79
C TYR A 197 8.54 -14.06 -32.15
N SER A 198 7.79 -13.05 -32.56
CA SER A 198 7.71 -11.79 -31.82
C SER A 198 6.81 -12.02 -30.61
N ILE A 199 7.20 -11.49 -29.44
CA ILE A 199 6.37 -11.48 -28.23
C ILE A 199 6.01 -10.02 -27.95
N GLY A 200 4.96 -9.56 -28.64
CA GLY A 200 4.10 -8.50 -28.14
C GLY A 200 3.00 -9.11 -27.26
N ASP A 201 2.27 -8.25 -26.54
CA ASP A 201 0.96 -8.55 -25.96
C ASP A 201 0.90 -9.74 -24.97
N VAL A 202 1.98 -9.90 -24.17
CA VAL A 202 1.93 -10.62 -22.89
C VAL A 202 2.57 -9.77 -21.80
N TYR A 203 1.71 -9.05 -21.06
CA TYR A 203 2.00 -8.48 -19.75
C TYR A 203 0.74 -8.59 -18.87
N ALA A 204 0.92 -9.05 -17.62
CA ALA A 204 -0.13 -9.28 -16.62
C ALA A 204 -1.34 -10.12 -17.10
N PRO A 205 -1.29 -11.47 -17.04
CA PRO A 205 -2.52 -12.24 -17.05
C PRO A 205 -3.31 -11.98 -15.75
N SER A 206 -4.63 -12.13 -15.84
CA SER A 206 -5.45 -12.45 -14.68
C SER A 206 -5.07 -13.84 -14.16
N PHE A 207 -4.24 -13.91 -13.12
CA PHE A 207 -4.06 -15.15 -12.36
C PHE A 207 -5.33 -15.38 -11.52
N ASP A 208 -5.84 -16.61 -11.48
CA ASP A 208 -7.07 -16.92 -10.74
C ASP A 208 -6.79 -17.01 -9.22
N TYR A 209 -7.04 -15.89 -8.53
CA TYR A 209 -6.92 -15.78 -7.08
C TYR A 209 -8.06 -16.43 -6.29
N THR A 210 -9.08 -17.01 -6.94
CA THR A 210 -10.18 -17.71 -6.24
C THR A 210 -9.79 -19.10 -5.74
N ALA A 211 -8.67 -19.64 -6.23
CA ALA A 211 -8.09 -20.88 -5.73
C ALA A 211 -7.24 -20.63 -4.45
N VAL A 212 -7.35 -21.57 -3.50
CA VAL A 212 -6.68 -21.53 -2.18
C VAL A 212 -7.19 -20.39 -1.28
N GLY A 213 -8.42 -20.56 -0.79
CA GLY A 213 -8.77 -20.06 0.55
C GLY A 213 -7.91 -20.77 1.59
N GLY A 214 -7.31 -20.01 2.49
CA GLY A 214 -6.46 -20.49 3.58
C GLY A 214 -6.50 -19.47 4.69
N GLU A 215 -7.00 -19.89 5.85
CA GLU A 215 -7.40 -19.04 6.98
C GLU A 215 -6.33 -17.96 7.30
N ARG A 216 -6.73 -16.68 7.41
CA ARG A 216 -5.82 -15.61 7.87
C ARG A 216 -5.18 -16.02 9.19
N LYS A 217 -3.86 -16.15 9.20
CA LYS A 217 -3.11 -16.61 10.36
C LYS A 217 -2.91 -15.48 11.36
N THR A 218 -3.79 -15.39 12.35
CA THR A 218 -3.70 -14.41 13.44
C THR A 218 -2.35 -14.48 14.16
N ASP A 219 -1.63 -13.36 14.13
CA ASP A 219 -0.55 -12.97 15.06
C ASP A 219 0.51 -14.03 15.40
N ASN A 220 1.58 -14.08 14.59
CA ASN A 220 2.99 -14.33 14.96
C ASN A 220 3.77 -14.62 13.66
N TYR A 221 4.21 -13.56 12.97
CA TYR A 221 5.07 -13.68 11.79
C TYR A 221 6.51 -13.93 12.23
N ARG A 222 7.23 -14.82 11.55
CA ARG A 222 8.63 -15.06 11.86
C ARG A 222 9.48 -13.85 11.45
N VAL A 223 10.34 -13.40 12.35
CA VAL A 223 11.47 -12.50 12.09
C VAL A 223 12.74 -13.30 12.38
N ILE A 224 13.52 -13.59 11.33
CA ILE A 224 14.63 -14.56 11.36
C ILE A 224 15.93 -13.88 10.96
N GLY A 225 16.79 -13.59 11.94
CA GLY A 225 18.11 -13.03 11.66
C GLY A 225 19.16 -14.13 11.49
N TYR A 226 19.85 -14.18 10.36
CA TYR A 226 21.10 -14.94 10.30
C TYR A 226 22.17 -14.20 11.12
N TYR A 227 22.95 -14.94 11.90
CA TYR A 227 24.05 -14.42 12.71
C TYR A 227 25.36 -15.04 12.24
N MET A 228 26.26 -14.20 11.70
CA MET A 228 27.61 -14.58 11.30
C MET A 228 28.59 -14.20 12.43
N PRO A 229 29.39 -15.13 12.97
CA PRO A 229 30.31 -14.85 14.07
C PRO A 229 31.53 -14.10 13.56
N SER A 230 31.57 -12.77 13.69
CA SER A 230 32.76 -12.01 13.30
C SER A 230 33.89 -12.21 14.30
N LEU A 231 34.90 -12.98 13.88
CA LEU A 231 35.99 -13.48 14.73
C LEU A 231 37.03 -12.41 15.12
N ASP A 232 36.92 -11.21 14.56
CA ASP A 232 37.62 -10.00 14.99
C ASP A 232 36.91 -9.24 16.12
N GLY A 233 35.66 -9.61 16.42
CA GLY A 233 34.79 -8.96 17.40
C GLY A 233 34.02 -7.74 16.89
N SER A 234 33.88 -7.53 15.57
CA SER A 234 33.15 -6.38 15.00
C SER A 234 31.65 -6.37 15.39
N PHE A 235 31.00 -7.54 15.42
CA PHE A 235 29.64 -7.74 15.88
C PHE A 235 29.56 -8.97 16.84
N PRO A 236 29.74 -8.77 18.16
CA PRO A 236 29.62 -9.84 19.15
C PRO A 236 28.15 -10.07 19.56
N PRO A 237 27.80 -11.21 20.21
CA PRO A 237 26.44 -11.45 20.70
C PRO A 237 25.94 -10.37 21.68
N SER A 238 26.85 -9.72 22.39
CA SER A 238 26.57 -8.61 23.31
C SER A 238 26.20 -7.29 22.64
N ALA A 239 26.26 -7.19 21.30
CA ALA A 239 25.64 -6.10 20.55
C ALA A 239 24.12 -6.30 20.38
N ILE A 240 23.62 -7.53 20.52
CA ILE A 240 22.18 -7.83 20.51
C ILE A 240 21.64 -7.54 21.91
N GLY A 241 20.99 -6.39 22.08
CA GLY A 241 20.38 -5.99 23.35
C GLY A 241 19.08 -6.74 23.68
N GLU A 242 18.51 -6.45 24.85
CA GLU A 242 17.21 -6.97 25.29
C GLU A 242 16.11 -6.72 24.25
N GLN A 243 16.04 -5.48 23.74
CA GLN A 243 15.10 -5.06 22.72
C GLN A 243 15.29 -5.83 21.40
N GLN A 244 16.52 -5.95 20.89
CA GLN A 244 16.81 -6.70 19.65
C GLN A 244 16.53 -8.20 19.80
N ALA A 245 16.81 -8.78 20.97
CA ALA A 245 16.46 -10.17 21.27
C ALA A 245 14.93 -10.40 21.33
N GLN A 246 14.16 -9.39 21.73
CA GLN A 246 12.69 -9.39 21.74
C GLN A 246 12.10 -9.13 20.34
N MET A 247 12.81 -8.38 19.49
CA MET A 247 12.42 -8.17 18.08
C MET A 247 12.52 -9.45 17.23
N LEU A 248 13.48 -10.32 17.56
CA LEU A 248 13.77 -11.57 16.85
C LEU A 248 12.88 -12.73 17.32
N THR A 249 12.34 -13.51 16.39
CA THR A 249 11.69 -14.80 16.71
C THR A 249 12.65 -15.98 16.56
N HIS A 250 13.60 -15.88 15.62
CA HIS A 250 14.61 -16.90 15.35
C HIS A 250 15.98 -16.25 15.09
N ILE A 251 17.05 -16.93 15.50
CA ILE A 251 18.44 -16.67 15.06
C ILE A 251 18.97 -17.94 14.38
N ASN A 252 19.51 -17.81 13.17
CA ASN A 252 20.23 -18.89 12.48
C ASN A 252 21.74 -18.64 12.58
N TYR A 253 22.45 -19.45 13.35
CA TYR A 253 23.91 -19.36 13.49
C TYR A 253 24.61 -19.84 12.21
N ALA A 254 25.34 -18.94 11.55
CA ALA A 254 25.92 -19.11 10.23
C ALA A 254 27.47 -19.14 10.33
N PHE A 255 28.15 -20.28 10.17
CA PHE A 255 27.67 -21.59 9.73
C PHE A 255 28.42 -22.73 10.42
N ILE A 256 27.81 -23.91 10.39
CA ILE A 256 28.42 -25.19 10.74
C ILE A 256 28.78 -25.93 9.45
N GLY A 257 29.94 -26.57 9.43
CA GLY A 257 30.45 -27.29 8.27
C GLY A 257 30.14 -28.79 8.33
N ILE A 258 30.44 -29.48 7.24
CA ILE A 258 30.53 -30.94 7.20
C ILE A 258 32.01 -31.31 7.20
N ASN A 259 32.51 -32.00 8.23
CA ASN A 259 33.93 -32.33 8.35
C ASN A 259 34.34 -33.53 7.46
N SER A 260 35.61 -33.94 7.53
CA SER A 260 36.14 -35.05 6.71
C SER A 260 35.62 -36.45 7.08
N GLN A 261 34.82 -36.56 8.13
CA GLN A 261 34.18 -37.77 8.62
C GLN A 261 32.71 -37.84 8.16
N LEU A 262 32.21 -36.78 7.50
CA LEU A 262 30.79 -36.54 7.19
C LEU A 262 29.94 -36.28 8.43
N GLU A 263 30.52 -35.61 9.42
CA GLU A 263 29.86 -35.15 10.64
C GLU A 263 29.66 -33.63 10.62
N CYS A 264 28.57 -33.12 11.23
CA CYS A 264 28.42 -31.68 11.50
C CYS A 264 29.45 -31.23 12.54
N ASP A 265 30.22 -30.19 12.21
CA ASP A 265 31.37 -29.72 12.99
C ASP A 265 31.64 -28.23 12.73
N PHE A 266 32.44 -27.57 13.56
CA PHE A 266 32.87 -26.19 13.31
C PHE A 266 33.71 -26.11 12.03
N ILE A 267 33.49 -25.07 11.22
CA ILE A 267 34.26 -24.86 9.97
C ILE A 267 35.74 -24.64 10.30
N ASP A 268 36.04 -23.86 11.34
CA ASP A 268 37.38 -23.71 11.89
C ASP A 268 37.50 -24.38 13.27
N VAL A 269 37.96 -25.63 13.26
CA VAL A 269 38.19 -26.42 14.48
C VAL A 269 39.27 -25.85 15.41
N GLU A 270 40.11 -24.90 14.97
CA GLU A 270 41.03 -24.19 15.88
C GLU A 270 40.30 -23.08 16.67
N LYS A 271 39.10 -22.68 16.26
CA LYS A 271 38.25 -21.65 16.89
C LYS A 271 37.05 -22.20 17.65
N ALA A 272 36.84 -23.52 17.64
CA ALA A 272 35.72 -24.21 18.29
C ALA A 272 35.45 -23.78 19.75
N ASP A 273 36.49 -23.50 20.55
CA ASP A 273 36.32 -22.99 21.93
C ASP A 273 35.66 -21.58 21.96
N ALA A 274 36.03 -20.69 21.03
CA ALA A 274 35.48 -19.34 20.91
C ALA A 274 34.09 -19.34 20.29
N GLU A 275 33.87 -20.16 19.26
CA GLU A 275 32.54 -20.33 18.65
C GLU A 275 31.56 -20.99 19.62
N THR A 276 32.00 -21.93 20.46
CA THR A 276 31.22 -22.47 21.59
C THR A 276 30.85 -21.39 22.61
N GLN A 277 31.74 -20.42 22.90
CA GLN A 277 31.40 -19.28 23.75
C GLN A 277 30.36 -18.36 23.08
N ILE A 278 30.54 -18.03 21.81
CA ILE A 278 29.58 -17.20 21.03
C ILE A 278 28.19 -17.85 21.05
N ILE A 279 28.10 -19.16 20.82
CA ILE A 279 26.82 -19.89 20.89
C ILE A 279 26.23 -19.84 22.30
N ALA A 280 27.04 -20.00 23.36
CA ALA A 280 26.56 -19.91 24.74
C ALA A 280 26.05 -18.49 25.11
N GLU A 281 26.63 -17.45 24.51
CA GLU A 281 26.19 -16.06 24.66
C GLU A 281 24.88 -15.78 23.87
N LEU A 282 24.75 -16.29 22.64
CA LEU A 282 23.49 -16.25 21.89
C LEU A 282 22.37 -16.99 22.63
N GLN A 283 22.65 -18.17 23.18
CA GLN A 283 21.70 -18.92 24.03
C GLN A 283 21.31 -18.16 25.30
N ALA A 284 22.13 -17.21 25.77
CA ALA A 284 21.78 -16.34 26.89
C ALA A 284 20.77 -15.24 26.53
N LEU A 285 20.56 -14.91 25.24
CA LEU A 285 19.50 -14.00 24.79
C LEU A 285 18.10 -14.53 25.13
N LYS A 286 17.95 -15.86 25.30
CA LYS A 286 16.70 -16.50 25.77
C LYS A 286 16.28 -16.08 27.20
N ASN A 287 17.13 -15.38 27.94
CA ASN A 287 16.74 -14.76 29.21
C ASN A 287 15.92 -13.47 29.02
N TRP A 288 16.02 -12.84 27.84
CA TRP A 288 15.27 -11.63 27.45
C TRP A 288 14.05 -11.96 26.59
N ASN A 289 14.15 -12.96 25.72
CA ASN A 289 13.05 -13.51 24.93
C ASN A 289 12.99 -15.03 25.10
N ALA A 290 12.09 -15.52 25.95
CA ALA A 290 11.97 -16.94 26.25
C ALA A 290 11.46 -17.80 25.06
N ASP A 291 10.82 -17.17 24.07
CA ASP A 291 10.27 -17.84 22.89
C ASP A 291 11.21 -17.79 21.68
N LEU A 292 12.31 -17.02 21.75
CA LEU A 292 13.39 -17.01 20.76
C LEU A 292 13.91 -18.43 20.47
N LYS A 293 13.92 -18.81 19.20
CA LYS A 293 14.53 -20.05 18.71
C LYS A 293 15.92 -19.75 18.14
N ILE A 294 16.87 -20.63 18.37
CA ILE A 294 18.24 -20.51 17.87
C ILE A 294 18.59 -21.83 17.20
N LEU A 295 18.75 -21.77 15.88
CA LEU A 295 19.19 -22.88 15.04
C LEU A 295 20.66 -22.67 14.67
N PHE A 296 21.29 -23.70 14.11
CA PHE A 296 22.51 -23.53 13.31
C PHE A 296 22.22 -23.90 11.86
N SER A 297 22.86 -23.18 10.95
CA SER A 297 22.77 -23.43 9.51
C SER A 297 23.99 -24.21 9.03
N VAL A 298 23.76 -25.29 8.29
CA VAL A 298 24.80 -26.16 7.76
C VAL A 298 25.11 -25.79 6.30
N GLY A 299 26.22 -25.09 6.09
CA GLY A 299 26.72 -24.71 4.77
C GLY A 299 26.92 -23.22 4.55
N GLY A 300 26.06 -22.62 3.73
CA GLY A 300 26.26 -21.31 3.13
C GLY A 300 27.25 -21.33 1.97
N TRP A 301 27.18 -20.30 1.12
CA TRP A 301 27.88 -20.16 -0.16
C TRP A 301 29.32 -20.70 -0.16
N ALA A 302 30.15 -20.28 0.79
CA ALA A 302 31.57 -20.63 0.84
C ALA A 302 31.84 -22.14 1.00
N GLU A 303 30.93 -22.88 1.63
CA GLU A 303 31.09 -24.32 1.93
C GLU A 303 30.27 -25.23 0.99
N SER A 304 29.11 -24.76 0.51
CA SER A 304 28.13 -25.65 -0.13
C SER A 304 27.92 -25.42 -1.63
N ASN A 305 28.54 -24.39 -2.23
CA ASN A 305 28.37 -24.10 -3.66
C ASN A 305 29.19 -25.00 -4.61
N ASP A 306 28.80 -25.06 -5.88
CA ASP A 306 29.43 -25.94 -6.90
C ASP A 306 30.95 -25.75 -7.10
N ALA A 307 31.50 -24.59 -6.71
CA ALA A 307 32.94 -24.27 -6.74
C ALA A 307 33.65 -24.42 -5.37
N ALA A 308 32.93 -24.71 -4.28
CA ALA A 308 33.52 -24.95 -2.97
C ALA A 308 34.24 -26.32 -2.94
N GLU A 309 35.44 -26.39 -2.34
CA GLU A 309 36.18 -27.66 -2.21
C GLU A 309 35.44 -28.70 -1.35
N THR A 310 34.49 -28.25 -0.53
CA THR A 310 33.72 -29.04 0.42
C THR A 310 32.36 -29.53 -0.10
N VAL A 311 31.92 -29.11 -1.29
CA VAL A 311 30.61 -29.49 -1.88
C VAL A 311 30.41 -31.00 -2.05
N SER A 312 31.49 -31.77 -2.24
CA SER A 312 31.39 -33.24 -2.31
C SER A 312 30.95 -33.86 -0.98
N ARG A 313 31.28 -33.23 0.16
CA ARG A 313 30.89 -33.70 1.49
C ARG A 313 29.38 -33.65 1.69
N TYR A 314 28.68 -32.67 1.12
CA TYR A 314 27.21 -32.60 1.13
C TYR A 314 26.60 -33.79 0.38
N ARG A 315 27.09 -34.06 -0.84
CA ARG A 315 26.66 -35.23 -1.63
C ARG A 315 26.92 -36.55 -0.89
N ASP A 316 28.13 -36.71 -0.37
CA ASP A 316 28.54 -37.92 0.35
C ASP A 316 27.77 -38.08 1.68
N ALA A 317 27.49 -37.01 2.42
CA ALA A 317 26.77 -37.03 3.68
C ALA A 317 25.28 -37.41 3.50
N PHE A 318 24.60 -36.82 2.53
CA PHE A 318 23.20 -37.13 2.23
C PHE A 318 23.02 -38.51 1.54
N ALA A 319 24.09 -39.11 1.00
CA ALA A 319 24.05 -40.42 0.33
C ALA A 319 23.59 -41.56 1.26
N PRO A 320 22.91 -42.62 0.74
CA PRO A 320 22.23 -43.62 1.58
C PRO A 320 23.13 -44.47 2.49
N ALA A 321 24.45 -44.47 2.25
CA ALA A 321 25.42 -45.18 3.08
C ALA A 321 25.83 -44.40 4.34
N ASN A 322 25.74 -43.06 4.30
CA ASN A 322 26.29 -42.17 5.33
C ASN A 322 25.21 -41.34 6.04
N ARG A 323 24.04 -41.15 5.41
CA ARG A 323 22.91 -40.34 5.89
C ARG A 323 22.61 -40.45 7.39
N GLU A 324 22.41 -41.66 7.91
CA GLU A 324 22.08 -41.83 9.34
C GLU A 324 23.22 -41.38 10.27
N HIS A 325 24.48 -41.54 9.84
CA HIS A 325 25.65 -41.08 10.58
C HIS A 325 25.75 -39.55 10.57
N PHE A 326 25.59 -38.93 9.39
CA PHE A 326 25.56 -37.48 9.24
C PHE A 326 24.42 -36.86 10.06
N VAL A 327 23.18 -37.32 9.87
CA VAL A 327 22.02 -36.81 10.59
C VAL A 327 22.18 -36.98 12.10
N SER A 328 22.60 -38.15 12.59
CA SER A 328 22.84 -38.34 14.03
C SER A 328 23.98 -37.47 14.57
N SER A 329 24.98 -37.10 13.75
CA SER A 329 26.02 -36.16 14.16
C SER A 329 25.47 -34.74 14.33
N CYS A 330 24.64 -34.26 13.39
CA CYS A 330 24.03 -32.92 13.46
C CYS A 330 23.02 -32.84 14.60
N VAL A 331 22.21 -33.89 14.81
CA VAL A 331 21.32 -34.01 15.97
C VAL A 331 22.11 -34.12 17.29
N ALA A 332 23.32 -34.66 17.30
CA ALA A 332 24.21 -34.64 18.47
C ALA A 332 24.84 -33.26 18.70
N PHE A 333 25.28 -32.56 17.65
CA PHE A 333 25.81 -31.20 17.70
C PHE A 333 24.76 -30.21 18.24
N MET A 334 23.53 -30.29 17.71
CA MET A 334 22.36 -29.55 18.19
C MET A 334 22.19 -29.69 19.71
N GLN A 335 22.24 -30.92 20.22
CA GLN A 335 22.12 -31.23 21.66
C GLN A 335 23.32 -30.78 22.48
N GLN A 336 24.53 -30.85 21.94
CA GLN A 336 25.76 -30.46 22.63
C GLN A 336 25.80 -28.95 22.88
N HIS A 337 25.27 -28.16 21.95
CA HIS A 337 25.32 -26.70 21.97
C HIS A 337 23.98 -26.01 22.30
N GLY A 338 22.89 -26.78 22.47
CA GLY A 338 21.60 -26.28 22.97
C GLY A 338 20.70 -25.62 21.93
N PHE A 339 20.93 -25.86 20.64
CA PHE A 339 20.10 -25.35 19.54
C PHE A 339 18.70 -25.98 19.54
N ASP A 340 17.69 -25.24 19.09
CA ASP A 340 16.29 -25.67 19.01
C ASP A 340 15.94 -26.31 17.65
N GLY A 341 16.89 -26.42 16.73
CA GLY A 341 16.69 -26.98 15.41
C GLY A 341 17.92 -26.89 14.50
N ILE A 342 17.76 -27.34 13.27
CA ILE A 342 18.80 -27.43 12.24
C ILE A 342 18.29 -26.80 10.95
N ASP A 343 19.03 -25.83 10.43
CA ASP A 343 18.84 -25.24 9.11
C ASP A 343 19.88 -25.84 8.14
N ILE A 344 19.52 -26.12 6.89
CA ILE A 344 20.48 -26.57 5.87
C ILE A 344 20.57 -25.53 4.75
N ASP A 345 21.77 -25.02 4.51
CA ASP A 345 22.06 -24.02 3.48
C ASP A 345 23.01 -24.60 2.44
N TRP A 346 22.43 -25.38 1.52
CA TRP A 346 23.14 -26.00 0.41
C TRP A 346 22.87 -25.21 -0.88
N GLU A 347 23.92 -24.59 -1.45
CA GLU A 347 23.87 -23.60 -2.54
C GLU A 347 24.48 -24.06 -3.89
N TYR A 348 24.02 -25.11 -4.57
CA TYR A 348 22.70 -25.73 -4.49
C TYR A 348 22.76 -27.20 -4.92
N PRO A 349 21.96 -28.09 -4.30
CA PRO A 349 21.84 -29.48 -4.74
C PRO A 349 21.42 -29.53 -6.20
N ARG A 350 22.01 -30.47 -6.96
CA ARG A 350 21.66 -30.70 -8.37
C ARG A 350 20.56 -31.75 -8.50
N ALA A 351 20.05 -31.93 -9.71
CA ALA A 351 18.98 -32.90 -10.01
C ALA A 351 19.32 -34.34 -9.57
N GLU A 352 20.60 -34.74 -9.64
CA GLU A 352 21.10 -36.03 -9.16
C GLU A 352 21.19 -36.14 -7.62
N ASP A 353 21.22 -35.02 -6.90
CA ASP A 353 21.36 -34.95 -5.44
C ASP A 353 20.00 -35.00 -4.71
N VAL A 354 18.92 -34.54 -5.35
CA VAL A 354 17.62 -34.22 -4.71
C VAL A 354 16.98 -35.39 -3.96
N ASP A 355 16.99 -36.61 -4.53
CA ASP A 355 16.42 -37.79 -3.84
C ASP A 355 17.18 -38.14 -2.55
N ASN A 356 18.48 -37.84 -2.50
CA ASN A 356 19.29 -38.04 -1.32
C ASN A 356 19.08 -36.91 -0.30
N PHE A 357 18.90 -35.67 -0.79
CA PHE A 357 18.57 -34.50 0.02
C PHE A 357 17.24 -34.67 0.75
N ILE A 358 16.14 -34.90 0.02
CA ILE A 358 14.79 -35.14 0.59
C ILE A 358 14.83 -36.26 1.63
N ALA A 359 15.45 -37.40 1.29
CA ALA A 359 15.47 -38.54 2.19
C ALA A 359 16.40 -38.33 3.41
N GLY A 360 17.35 -37.38 3.35
CA GLY A 360 18.14 -36.93 4.50
C GLY A 360 17.40 -35.94 5.39
N LEU A 361 16.66 -34.99 4.81
CA LEU A 361 15.73 -34.13 5.56
C LEU A 361 14.66 -34.95 6.26
N ALA A 362 14.10 -35.97 5.59
CA ALA A 362 13.18 -36.93 6.18
C ALA A 362 13.83 -37.72 7.34
N ALA A 363 15.08 -38.17 7.21
CA ALA A 363 15.81 -38.83 8.30
C ALA A 363 16.03 -37.86 9.48
N MET A 364 16.34 -36.59 9.21
CA MET A 364 16.50 -35.54 10.22
C MET A 364 15.21 -35.27 10.98
N ARG A 365 14.10 -35.05 10.27
CA ARG A 365 12.75 -34.94 10.84
C ARG A 365 12.43 -36.14 11.73
N ASN A 366 12.61 -37.37 11.23
CA ASN A 366 12.36 -38.58 12.02
C ASN A 366 13.24 -38.69 13.28
N GLN A 367 14.50 -38.26 13.24
CA GLN A 367 15.37 -38.26 14.44
C GLN A 367 15.02 -37.16 15.44
N LEU A 368 14.44 -36.02 15.01
CA LEU A 368 13.93 -34.96 15.89
C LEU A 368 12.54 -35.29 16.48
N ASP A 369 11.60 -35.72 15.65
CA ASP A 369 10.24 -36.11 16.09
C ASP A 369 10.29 -37.25 17.13
N ALA A 370 11.23 -38.19 16.97
CA ALA A 370 11.46 -39.29 17.92
C ALA A 370 11.95 -38.82 19.31
N ARG A 371 12.41 -37.57 19.44
CA ARG A 371 12.79 -36.95 20.73
C ARG A 371 11.60 -36.24 21.38
N GLY A 372 10.69 -35.69 20.57
CA GLY A 372 9.41 -35.13 21.03
C GLY A 372 9.51 -33.76 21.70
N ASN A 373 10.59 -33.00 21.47
CA ASN A 373 10.80 -31.68 22.06
C ASN A 373 10.23 -30.52 21.23
N GLY A 374 9.81 -30.76 19.97
CA GLY A 374 9.43 -29.70 19.03
C GLY A 374 10.63 -29.02 18.37
N GLU A 375 11.69 -29.78 18.09
CA GLU A 375 12.93 -29.29 17.46
C GLU A 375 12.74 -29.13 15.94
N LEU A 376 13.25 -28.04 15.36
CA LEU A 376 12.93 -27.60 14.00
C LEU A 376 13.88 -28.17 12.92
N VAL A 377 13.37 -28.31 11.70
CA VAL A 377 14.15 -28.49 10.46
C VAL A 377 13.70 -27.47 9.41
N THR A 378 14.65 -26.67 8.94
CA THR A 378 14.45 -25.63 7.90
C THR A 378 15.53 -25.74 6.82
N ILE A 379 15.38 -25.00 5.72
CA ILE A 379 16.47 -24.79 4.75
C ILE A 379 16.53 -23.32 4.35
N ALA A 380 17.72 -22.86 3.96
CA ALA A 380 17.82 -21.76 3.01
C ALA A 380 17.54 -22.30 1.59
N GLY A 381 16.58 -21.68 0.88
CA GLY A 381 16.15 -22.06 -0.46
C GLY A 381 16.38 -20.92 -1.44
N ALA A 382 16.59 -21.22 -2.73
CA ALA A 382 16.91 -20.18 -3.70
C ALA A 382 15.66 -19.44 -4.21
N GLY A 383 15.67 -18.10 -4.17
CA GLY A 383 14.61 -17.30 -4.81
C GLY A 383 14.62 -17.37 -6.34
N GLY A 384 15.81 -17.43 -6.96
CA GLY A 384 15.95 -17.35 -8.42
C GLY A 384 15.52 -18.61 -9.17
N ALA A 385 14.67 -18.44 -10.19
CA ALA A 385 14.24 -19.48 -11.15
C ALA A 385 15.39 -20.35 -11.71
N PHE A 386 16.56 -19.74 -11.91
CA PHE A 386 17.79 -20.42 -12.33
C PHE A 386 18.22 -21.53 -11.38
N PHE A 387 18.20 -21.27 -10.07
CA PHE A 387 18.60 -22.26 -9.07
C PHE A 387 17.48 -23.25 -8.80
N LEU A 388 16.22 -22.81 -8.84
CA LEU A 388 15.06 -23.70 -8.77
C LEU A 388 15.12 -24.81 -9.83
N SER A 389 15.56 -24.52 -11.06
CA SER A 389 15.72 -25.53 -12.13
C SER A 389 16.48 -26.80 -11.71
N ARG A 390 17.36 -26.71 -10.70
CA ARG A 390 18.19 -27.81 -10.20
C ARG A 390 17.41 -28.82 -9.36
N TYR A 391 16.31 -28.41 -8.72
CA TYR A 391 15.51 -29.26 -7.82
C TYR A 391 13.98 -29.06 -7.93
N TYR A 392 13.53 -28.27 -8.91
CA TYR A 392 12.15 -27.83 -9.15
C TYR A 392 11.13 -28.95 -8.99
N SER A 393 11.34 -30.07 -9.71
CA SER A 393 10.38 -31.17 -9.86
C SER A 393 10.07 -31.95 -8.58
N LYS A 394 10.69 -31.59 -7.44
CA LYS A 394 10.45 -32.22 -6.13
C LYS A 394 10.39 -31.22 -4.97
N LEU A 395 10.23 -29.91 -5.22
CA LEU A 395 10.25 -28.90 -4.16
C LEU A 395 9.19 -29.13 -3.07
N ALA A 396 7.97 -29.53 -3.45
CA ALA A 396 6.93 -29.91 -2.49
C ALA A 396 7.36 -31.06 -1.55
N ALA A 397 8.07 -32.06 -2.08
CA ALA A 397 8.58 -33.19 -1.29
C ALA A 397 9.80 -32.82 -0.41
N ILE A 398 10.51 -31.74 -0.73
CA ILE A 398 11.49 -31.11 0.16
C ILE A 398 10.74 -30.45 1.33
N VAL A 399 9.81 -29.53 1.03
CA VAL A 399 9.10 -28.71 2.04
C VAL A 399 8.10 -29.51 2.90
N GLU A 400 7.66 -30.69 2.45
CA GLU A 400 6.95 -31.67 3.28
C GLU A 400 7.75 -32.04 4.55
N GLN A 401 9.08 -32.11 4.48
CA GLN A 401 9.95 -32.49 5.61
C GLN A 401 10.28 -31.31 6.56
N LEU A 402 10.00 -30.08 6.16
CA LEU A 402 10.42 -28.84 6.83
C LEU A 402 9.32 -28.21 7.68
N ASP A 403 9.69 -27.42 8.67
CA ASP A 403 8.76 -26.52 9.36
C ASP A 403 8.45 -25.28 8.51
N PHE A 404 9.47 -24.77 7.80
CA PHE A 404 9.39 -23.68 6.83
C PHE A 404 10.67 -23.62 5.96
N ILE A 405 10.62 -22.84 4.89
CA ILE A 405 11.72 -22.58 3.95
C ILE A 405 12.08 -21.08 3.98
N ASN A 406 13.35 -20.79 4.24
CA ASN A 406 13.91 -19.44 4.25
C ASN A 406 14.32 -19.08 2.82
N LEU A 407 13.48 -18.33 2.10
CA LEU A 407 13.65 -18.12 0.67
C LEU A 407 14.59 -16.94 0.38
N MET A 408 15.76 -17.21 -0.18
CA MET A 408 16.77 -16.21 -0.54
C MET A 408 16.34 -15.40 -1.77
N THR A 409 15.42 -14.45 -1.55
CA THR A 409 14.93 -13.47 -2.53
C THR A 409 15.83 -12.22 -2.61
N TYR A 410 17.14 -12.45 -2.55
CA TYR A 410 18.20 -11.46 -2.71
C TYR A 410 19.32 -12.05 -3.58
N ASP A 411 20.27 -11.21 -4.00
CA ASP A 411 21.27 -11.55 -5.03
C ASP A 411 20.68 -12.08 -6.33
N LEU A 412 19.48 -11.59 -6.67
CA LEU A 412 18.80 -11.83 -7.93
C LEU A 412 19.54 -11.16 -9.10
N ASN A 413 20.30 -10.09 -8.85
CA ASN A 413 21.18 -9.42 -9.81
C ASN A 413 22.46 -8.89 -9.15
N GLY A 414 23.54 -8.78 -9.92
CA GLY A 414 24.85 -8.32 -9.44
C GLY A 414 25.91 -8.32 -10.53
N PRO A 415 27.16 -7.94 -10.21
CA PRO A 415 28.25 -7.73 -11.18
C PRO A 415 28.94 -9.05 -11.64
N TRP A 416 28.19 -10.14 -11.79
CA TRP A 416 28.70 -11.44 -12.22
C TRP A 416 28.84 -11.61 -13.73
N ASN A 417 29.68 -12.57 -14.12
CA ASN A 417 29.96 -12.88 -15.51
C ASN A 417 28.69 -13.33 -16.27
N GLY A 418 28.37 -12.65 -17.37
CA GLY A 418 27.15 -12.86 -18.17
C GLY A 418 26.07 -11.80 -17.95
N VAL A 419 26.05 -11.12 -16.80
CA VAL A 419 25.21 -9.93 -16.59
C VAL A 419 25.90 -8.73 -17.26
N THR A 420 25.14 -7.97 -18.05
CA THR A 420 25.68 -6.89 -18.91
C THR A 420 25.15 -5.50 -18.56
N LYS A 421 24.19 -5.41 -17.63
CA LYS A 421 23.59 -4.18 -17.11
C LYS A 421 23.45 -4.23 -15.60
N THR A 422 23.47 -3.07 -14.97
CA THR A 422 23.00 -2.88 -13.59
C THR A 422 21.51 -3.21 -13.47
N ASN A 423 21.11 -3.77 -12.34
CA ASN A 423 19.72 -4.08 -11.97
C ASN A 423 19.64 -4.21 -10.45
N PHE A 424 18.43 -4.25 -9.89
CA PHE A 424 18.20 -4.42 -8.45
C PHE A 424 18.47 -5.85 -7.98
N HIS A 425 19.12 -6.04 -6.83
CA HIS A 425 19.48 -7.38 -6.35
C HIS A 425 18.37 -8.08 -5.54
N ALA A 426 17.33 -7.37 -5.12
CA ALA A 426 16.28 -7.88 -4.23
C ALA A 426 14.94 -7.11 -4.38
N HIS A 427 14.64 -6.54 -5.55
CA HIS A 427 13.43 -5.73 -5.74
C HIS A 427 12.13 -6.52 -5.64
N LEU A 428 11.06 -5.86 -5.16
CA LEU A 428 9.79 -6.52 -4.89
C LEU A 428 9.08 -6.93 -6.19
N TYR A 429 8.86 -5.98 -7.09
CA TYR A 429 8.19 -6.18 -8.38
C TYR A 429 9.13 -5.88 -9.55
N GLY A 430 8.83 -6.42 -10.73
CA GLY A 430 9.54 -6.10 -11.98
C GLY A 430 9.01 -4.83 -12.64
N ASN A 431 9.72 -4.30 -13.64
CA ASN A 431 9.19 -3.22 -14.49
C ASN A 431 9.56 -3.39 -15.97
N ASN A 432 8.89 -2.63 -16.84
CA ASN A 432 9.00 -2.75 -18.29
C ASN A 432 10.36 -2.28 -18.88
N GLN A 433 11.25 -1.71 -18.06
CA GLN A 433 12.62 -1.36 -18.47
C GLN A 433 13.67 -2.37 -17.98
N GLU A 434 13.27 -3.34 -17.15
CA GLU A 434 14.17 -4.35 -16.59
C GLU A 434 14.80 -5.22 -17.70
N PRO A 435 16.11 -5.50 -17.64
CA PRO A 435 16.77 -6.44 -18.55
C PRO A 435 16.28 -7.88 -18.37
N ARG A 436 15.13 -8.24 -18.95
CA ARG A 436 14.57 -9.61 -18.96
C ARG A 436 15.65 -10.68 -19.23
N PHE A 437 15.85 -11.60 -18.29
CA PHE A 437 16.87 -12.64 -18.37
C PHE A 437 16.33 -13.89 -19.04
N TYR A 438 16.95 -14.28 -20.16
CA TYR A 438 16.59 -15.50 -20.86
C TYR A 438 17.36 -16.72 -20.35
N ASN A 439 16.57 -17.73 -19.93
CA ASN A 439 16.87 -19.15 -19.67
C ASN A 439 17.08 -19.59 -18.22
N ALA A 440 16.15 -20.45 -17.78
CA ALA A 440 16.31 -21.45 -16.73
C ALA A 440 15.31 -22.60 -16.98
N LEU A 441 14.02 -22.26 -16.95
CA LEU A 441 12.87 -23.17 -17.13
C LEU A 441 12.93 -23.98 -18.45
N ARG A 442 13.57 -23.43 -19.48
CA ARG A 442 13.75 -24.06 -20.79
C ARG A 442 14.78 -25.19 -20.82
N GLU A 443 15.69 -25.23 -19.85
CA GLU A 443 16.72 -26.29 -19.71
C GLU A 443 16.39 -27.28 -18.58
N ALA A 444 15.39 -26.94 -17.74
CA ALA A 444 15.04 -27.66 -16.51
C ALA A 444 14.29 -29.00 -16.70
N ASP A 445 13.99 -29.40 -17.95
CA ASP A 445 13.22 -30.62 -18.34
C ASP A 445 12.04 -30.93 -17.40
N LEU A 446 11.16 -29.94 -17.22
CA LEU A 446 10.10 -29.94 -16.19
C LEU A 446 9.01 -31.02 -16.38
N GLY A 447 9.10 -31.84 -17.44
CA GLY A 447 8.02 -32.72 -17.89
C GLY A 447 6.82 -31.97 -18.51
N LEU A 448 6.96 -30.66 -18.69
CA LEU A 448 5.96 -29.74 -19.25
C LEU A 448 6.38 -29.27 -20.64
N THR A 449 5.40 -28.97 -21.49
CA THR A 449 5.62 -28.30 -22.78
C THR A 449 6.05 -26.84 -22.60
N TRP A 450 6.60 -26.20 -23.63
CA TRP A 450 6.96 -24.78 -23.54
C TRP A 450 5.71 -23.89 -23.42
N GLU A 451 4.62 -24.35 -24.02
CA GLU A 451 3.28 -23.77 -23.91
C GLU A 451 2.78 -23.81 -22.46
N GLU A 452 2.82 -24.97 -21.79
CA GLU A 452 2.50 -25.08 -20.36
C GLU A 452 3.45 -24.28 -19.45
N ILE A 453 4.69 -24.05 -19.88
CA ILE A 453 5.65 -23.19 -19.15
C ILE A 453 5.26 -21.72 -19.29
N VAL A 454 4.86 -21.24 -20.47
CA VAL A 454 4.41 -19.84 -20.65
C VAL A 454 3.03 -19.60 -20.02
N GLU A 455 2.14 -20.58 -20.07
CA GLU A 455 0.82 -20.56 -19.41
C GLU A 455 0.93 -20.49 -17.88
N ARG A 456 1.88 -21.23 -17.29
CA ARG A 456 2.10 -21.24 -15.83
C ARG A 456 3.01 -20.12 -15.34
N PHE A 457 4.07 -19.79 -16.08
CA PHE A 457 5.00 -18.72 -15.72
C PHE A 457 4.84 -17.56 -16.70
N PRO A 458 3.87 -16.65 -16.50
CA PRO A 458 3.56 -15.58 -17.45
C PRO A 458 4.63 -14.48 -17.49
N SER A 459 5.47 -14.40 -16.47
CA SER A 459 6.75 -13.68 -16.52
C SER A 459 7.89 -14.64 -16.15
N PRO A 460 8.38 -15.46 -17.10
CA PRO A 460 9.42 -16.45 -16.86
C PRO A 460 10.84 -15.85 -16.97
N PHE A 461 10.96 -14.52 -16.96
CA PHE A 461 12.17 -13.76 -17.32
C PHE A 461 12.53 -12.62 -16.34
N GLU A 462 11.70 -12.35 -15.34
CA GLU A 462 11.93 -11.32 -14.32
C GLU A 462 12.52 -11.98 -13.05
N LEU A 463 13.52 -11.33 -12.45
CA LEU A 463 14.26 -11.86 -11.30
C LEU A 463 13.94 -11.01 -10.06
N THR A 464 12.70 -11.12 -9.59
CA THR A 464 12.13 -10.30 -8.50
C THR A 464 11.69 -11.16 -7.31
N VAL A 465 11.48 -10.55 -6.15
CA VAL A 465 10.92 -11.21 -4.95
C VAL A 465 9.53 -11.78 -5.24
N ASP A 466 8.67 -11.01 -5.93
CA ASP A 466 7.32 -11.42 -6.31
C ASP A 466 7.32 -12.62 -7.28
N ALA A 467 8.19 -12.61 -8.30
CA ALA A 467 8.32 -13.72 -9.24
C ALA A 467 8.82 -15.00 -8.53
N ALA A 468 9.79 -14.85 -7.62
CA ALA A 468 10.30 -15.96 -6.81
C ALA A 468 9.21 -16.58 -5.92
N ILE A 469 8.42 -15.76 -5.22
CA ILE A 469 7.38 -16.25 -4.31
C ILE A 469 6.21 -16.86 -5.09
N LYS A 470 5.76 -16.24 -6.19
CA LYS A 470 4.75 -16.83 -7.09
C LYS A 470 5.18 -18.19 -7.63
N GLN A 471 6.44 -18.35 -8.05
CA GLN A 471 6.97 -19.65 -8.50
C GLN A 471 6.91 -20.72 -7.38
N HIS A 472 7.10 -20.35 -6.11
CA HIS A 472 6.95 -21.27 -4.98
C HIS A 472 5.48 -21.62 -4.71
N LEU A 473 4.59 -20.64 -4.67
CA LEU A 473 3.16 -20.87 -4.48
C LEU A 473 2.59 -21.80 -5.58
N MET A 474 3.07 -21.66 -6.81
CA MET A 474 2.74 -22.52 -7.95
C MET A 474 3.37 -23.93 -7.94
N MET A 475 4.18 -24.25 -6.92
CA MET A 475 4.68 -25.61 -6.64
C MET A 475 3.94 -26.25 -5.46
N ASP A 476 2.71 -25.82 -5.18
CA ASP A 476 1.87 -26.25 -4.05
C ASP A 476 2.56 -26.07 -2.69
N ILE A 477 3.48 -25.10 -2.57
CA ILE A 477 4.19 -24.79 -1.32
C ILE A 477 3.27 -23.97 -0.41
N PRO A 478 2.95 -24.44 0.82
CA PRO A 478 2.05 -23.72 1.71
C PRO A 478 2.58 -22.32 2.08
N ARG A 479 1.70 -21.31 1.98
CA ARG A 479 2.03 -19.88 2.20
C ARG A 479 2.74 -19.67 3.54
N GLU A 480 2.22 -20.27 4.60
CA GLU A 480 2.68 -20.16 5.98
C GLU A 480 4.05 -20.84 6.26
N LYS A 481 4.53 -21.62 5.29
CA LYS A 481 5.89 -22.19 5.25
C LYS A 481 6.90 -21.38 4.45
N ILE A 482 6.48 -20.44 3.60
CA ILE A 482 7.42 -19.58 2.85
C ILE A 482 7.81 -18.39 3.75
N VAL A 483 9.10 -18.21 4.01
CA VAL A 483 9.64 -17.03 4.71
C VAL A 483 10.45 -16.21 3.70
N MET A 484 10.07 -14.94 3.46
CA MET A 484 10.73 -14.08 2.46
C MET A 484 12.11 -13.62 2.96
N GLY A 485 13.14 -13.73 2.14
CA GLY A 485 14.49 -13.25 2.44
C GLY A 485 14.70 -11.80 1.99
N VAL A 486 15.23 -10.97 2.89
CA VAL A 486 15.64 -9.58 2.59
C VAL A 486 17.12 -9.35 2.93
N PRO A 487 17.87 -8.55 2.15
CA PRO A 487 19.27 -8.27 2.42
C PRO A 487 19.42 -7.08 3.38
N PHE A 488 20.34 -7.15 4.33
CA PHE A 488 20.80 -6.01 5.13
C PHE A 488 22.09 -5.40 4.54
N TYR A 489 22.23 -5.51 3.22
CA TYR A 489 23.38 -5.07 2.44
C TYR A 489 22.95 -4.72 1.01
N GLY A 490 23.86 -4.10 0.26
CA GLY A 490 23.70 -3.81 -1.15
C GLY A 490 24.84 -4.32 -2.03
N ARG A 491 24.56 -4.54 -3.32
CA ARG A 491 25.51 -4.97 -4.35
C ARG A 491 25.96 -3.80 -5.22
N ALA A 492 27.27 -3.60 -5.30
CA ALA A 492 27.89 -2.48 -6.01
C ALA A 492 28.45 -2.85 -7.41
N PHE A 493 28.25 -1.94 -8.36
CA PHE A 493 28.70 -2.03 -9.76
C PHE A 493 29.53 -0.79 -10.12
N PHE A 494 30.55 -0.96 -10.98
CA PHE A 494 31.55 0.07 -11.26
C PHE A 494 31.74 0.32 -12.76
N ASN A 495 32.19 1.54 -13.09
CA ASN A 495 32.25 2.05 -14.47
C ASN A 495 30.88 1.93 -15.17
N THR A 496 29.80 2.26 -14.46
CA THR A 496 28.43 2.23 -14.96
C THR A 496 28.16 3.38 -15.92
N GLY A 497 27.21 3.23 -16.84
CA GLY A 497 26.68 4.37 -17.59
C GLY A 497 26.01 5.39 -16.67
N SER A 498 26.03 6.68 -17.05
CA SER A 498 25.46 7.76 -16.22
C SER A 498 24.00 8.12 -16.53
N SER A 499 23.42 7.58 -17.60
CA SER A 499 21.99 7.67 -17.86
C SER A 499 21.19 6.94 -16.77
N ASN A 500 19.96 7.39 -16.50
CA ASN A 500 19.07 6.83 -15.47
C ASN A 500 19.77 6.61 -14.11
N THR A 501 20.66 7.53 -13.74
CA THR A 501 21.52 7.48 -12.54
C THR A 501 22.08 6.08 -12.26
N GLY A 502 22.66 5.46 -13.29
CA GLY A 502 23.33 4.17 -13.18
C GLY A 502 22.43 2.94 -13.23
N LEU A 503 21.10 3.07 -13.22
CA LEU A 503 20.16 1.94 -13.30
C LEU A 503 19.91 1.48 -14.75
N TYR A 504 19.88 0.16 -14.99
CA TYR A 504 19.76 -0.48 -16.30
C TYR A 504 20.86 -0.12 -17.32
N GLN A 505 22.01 0.32 -16.82
CA GLN A 505 23.16 0.77 -17.61
C GLN A 505 24.22 -0.31 -17.75
N THR A 506 24.91 -0.32 -18.90
CA THR A 506 26.12 -1.13 -19.07
C THR A 506 27.17 -0.72 -18.06
N PHE A 507 27.88 -1.70 -17.49
CA PHE A 507 28.94 -1.50 -16.51
C PHE A 507 30.22 -2.22 -16.94
N ASN A 508 31.34 -1.91 -16.30
CA ASN A 508 32.61 -2.59 -16.49
C ASN A 508 33.33 -2.74 -15.15
N THR A 509 32.73 -3.55 -14.27
CA THR A 509 33.28 -3.91 -12.97
C THR A 509 34.55 -4.73 -13.17
N PRO A 510 35.73 -4.28 -12.69
CA PRO A 510 36.97 -5.04 -12.84
C PRO A 510 36.88 -6.43 -12.20
N ASN A 511 37.54 -7.40 -12.83
CA ASN A 511 37.77 -8.78 -12.38
C ASN A 511 36.52 -9.70 -12.23
N GLY A 512 35.30 -9.16 -12.21
CA GLY A 512 34.05 -9.94 -12.16
C GLY A 512 33.77 -10.61 -10.80
N ASP A 513 32.55 -11.11 -10.60
CA ASP A 513 32.17 -11.87 -9.39
C ASP A 513 32.33 -13.38 -9.61
N PRO A 514 32.88 -14.16 -8.66
CA PRO A 514 33.48 -13.76 -7.37
C PRO A 514 35.00 -13.51 -7.44
N TYR A 515 35.55 -12.85 -6.41
CA TYR A 515 36.74 -13.24 -5.62
C TYR A 515 37.32 -12.06 -4.82
N VAL A 516 37.93 -12.37 -3.66
CA VAL A 516 38.44 -11.43 -2.65
C VAL A 516 39.88 -11.00 -2.95
N GLY A 517 40.24 -9.74 -2.62
CA GLY A 517 41.64 -9.31 -2.53
C GLY A 517 41.99 -7.97 -3.20
N ASP A 518 41.09 -7.42 -4.01
CA ASP A 518 41.19 -6.03 -4.48
C ASP A 518 40.70 -5.05 -3.40
N ALA A 519 41.24 -3.82 -3.41
CA ALA A 519 40.73 -2.73 -2.59
C ALA A 519 39.30 -2.34 -3.02
N SER A 520 38.52 -1.78 -2.09
CA SER A 520 37.18 -1.30 -2.40
C SER A 520 37.20 -0.23 -3.48
N LEU A 521 36.24 -0.32 -4.39
CA LEU A 521 35.99 0.73 -5.37
C LEU A 521 34.87 1.68 -4.90
N LEU A 522 34.26 1.42 -3.73
CA LEU A 522 33.33 2.32 -3.06
C LEU A 522 34.09 3.48 -2.40
N VAL A 523 33.98 4.67 -2.99
CA VAL A 523 34.43 5.93 -2.38
C VAL A 523 33.77 6.07 -1.02
N GLY A 524 34.54 6.38 0.04
CA GLY A 524 34.00 6.62 1.38
C GLY A 524 33.58 5.37 2.17
N CYS A 525 33.96 4.16 1.73
CA CYS A 525 33.76 2.95 2.52
C CYS A 525 35.10 2.26 2.88
N GLU A 526 35.88 2.88 3.76
CA GLU A 526 37.08 2.28 4.35
C GLU A 526 36.77 0.97 5.09
N ALA A 527 35.55 0.80 5.60
CA ALA A 527 35.08 -0.45 6.20
C ALA A 527 34.98 -1.60 5.16
N CYS A 528 34.48 -1.30 3.96
CA CYS A 528 34.45 -2.25 2.83
C CYS A 528 35.87 -2.66 2.39
N GLU A 529 36.84 -1.72 2.42
CA GLU A 529 38.26 -2.04 2.21
C GLU A 529 38.80 -2.98 3.30
N ALA A 530 38.49 -2.69 4.57
CA ALA A 530 39.00 -3.44 5.72
C ALA A 530 38.46 -4.88 5.79
N ARG A 531 37.20 -5.10 5.39
CA ARG A 531 36.60 -6.44 5.27
C ARG A 531 37.08 -7.22 4.04
N GLY A 532 37.67 -6.54 3.05
CA GLY A 532 38.07 -7.14 1.77
C GLY A 532 36.88 -7.44 0.85
N GLU A 533 35.78 -6.71 1.01
CA GLU A 533 34.50 -6.92 0.31
C GLU A 533 34.23 -5.76 -0.66
N PRO A 534 34.98 -5.62 -1.76
CA PRO A 534 35.00 -4.40 -2.58
C PRO A 534 33.68 -4.07 -3.32
N ARG A 535 32.64 -4.89 -3.14
CA ARG A 535 31.34 -4.78 -3.82
C ARG A 535 30.10 -5.04 -2.93
N ILE A 536 30.29 -5.25 -1.63
CA ILE A 536 29.20 -5.39 -0.66
C ILE A 536 29.30 -4.21 0.30
N ALA A 537 28.24 -3.39 0.32
CA ALA A 537 28.06 -2.36 1.35
C ALA A 537 26.97 -2.86 2.30
N THR A 538 27.27 -3.02 3.58
CA THR A 538 26.27 -3.27 4.62
C THR A 538 25.31 -2.08 4.71
N PHE A 539 24.12 -2.25 5.27
CA PHE A 539 23.20 -1.12 5.50
C PHE A 539 23.86 -0.02 6.36
N ASN A 540 24.67 -0.41 7.35
CA ASN A 540 25.52 0.52 8.10
C ASN A 540 26.55 1.28 7.25
N ASP A 541 27.18 0.64 6.26
CA ASP A 541 28.06 1.36 5.31
C ASP A 541 27.25 2.31 4.43
N ILE A 542 26.06 1.87 3.98
CA ILE A 542 25.17 2.63 3.08
C ILE A 542 24.69 3.93 3.74
N GLN A 543 24.34 3.92 5.02
CA GLN A 543 24.04 5.15 5.76
C GLN A 543 25.25 6.09 5.78
N GLN A 544 26.44 5.59 6.09
CA GLN A 544 27.68 6.40 6.06
C GLN A 544 28.01 6.95 4.66
N LEU A 545 27.69 6.23 3.58
CA LEU A 545 27.86 6.72 2.21
C LEU A 545 26.92 7.88 1.86
N ILE A 546 25.72 7.90 2.45
CA ILE A 546 24.72 8.99 2.32
C ILE A 546 25.13 10.17 3.21
N GLU A 547 25.27 9.96 4.52
CA GLU A 547 25.56 10.99 5.53
C GLU A 547 26.92 11.66 5.31
N GLY A 548 27.95 10.89 4.97
CA GLY A 548 29.32 11.36 4.81
C GLY A 548 29.54 12.31 3.63
N ASN A 549 28.50 12.59 2.83
CA ASN A 549 28.53 13.47 1.65
C ASN A 549 29.59 13.02 0.61
N TYR A 550 29.83 11.71 0.50
CA TYR A 550 30.82 11.11 -0.40
C TYR A 550 30.45 11.15 -1.90
N GLY A 551 29.43 11.92 -2.28
CA GLY A 551 29.01 12.14 -3.66
C GLY A 551 28.03 11.09 -4.22
N TYR A 552 27.48 10.22 -3.37
CA TYR A 552 26.34 9.35 -3.70
C TYR A 552 25.02 10.15 -3.57
N THR A 553 24.04 9.78 -4.40
CA THR A 553 22.65 10.23 -4.30
C THR A 553 21.75 9.01 -4.13
N ARG A 554 20.83 9.03 -3.15
CA ARG A 554 19.78 8.00 -3.03
C ARG A 554 18.70 8.24 -4.09
N HIS A 555 18.26 7.15 -4.69
CA HIS A 555 17.12 7.05 -5.59
C HIS A 555 16.23 5.89 -5.14
N PHE A 556 14.98 5.90 -5.58
CA PHE A 556 13.99 4.85 -5.31
C PHE A 556 13.14 4.67 -6.57
N ASP A 557 12.88 3.43 -6.98
CA ASP A 557 11.97 3.12 -8.08
C ASP A 557 10.64 2.64 -7.51
N ASP A 558 9.58 3.38 -7.80
CA ASP A 558 8.27 3.14 -7.20
C ASP A 558 7.48 2.01 -7.90
N GLN A 559 7.89 1.56 -9.08
CA GLN A 559 7.31 0.33 -9.65
C GLN A 559 7.92 -0.89 -8.97
N THR A 560 9.25 -0.93 -8.81
CA THR A 560 9.94 -2.11 -8.24
C THR A 560 9.99 -2.12 -6.71
N LYS A 561 9.66 -0.98 -6.08
CA LYS A 561 9.75 -0.71 -4.63
C LYS A 561 11.16 -0.94 -4.06
N ALA A 562 12.19 -0.47 -4.77
CA ALA A 562 13.59 -0.70 -4.41
C ALA A 562 14.46 0.57 -4.48
N PRO A 563 15.35 0.81 -3.49
CA PRO A 563 16.30 1.90 -3.52
C PRO A 563 17.59 1.56 -4.29
N TRP A 564 18.30 2.60 -4.72
CA TRP A 564 19.70 2.49 -5.12
C TRP A 564 20.47 3.79 -4.82
N LEU A 565 21.78 3.67 -4.62
CA LEU A 565 22.70 4.80 -4.61
C LEU A 565 23.40 4.94 -5.96
N TYR A 566 23.61 6.19 -6.41
CA TYR A 566 24.46 6.49 -7.56
C TYR A 566 25.49 7.57 -7.25
N HIS A 567 26.77 7.29 -7.55
CA HIS A 567 27.85 8.27 -7.44
C HIS A 567 28.34 8.66 -8.84
N ALA A 568 27.94 9.86 -9.28
CA ALA A 568 28.11 10.32 -10.66
C ALA A 568 29.57 10.59 -11.08
N GLU A 569 30.44 11.02 -10.16
CA GLU A 569 31.84 11.32 -10.50
C GLU A 569 32.66 10.05 -10.78
N ASN A 570 32.41 8.99 -10.01
CA ASN A 570 33.15 7.73 -10.09
C ASN A 570 32.38 6.60 -10.79
N ASN A 571 31.15 6.87 -11.27
CA ASN A 571 30.30 5.94 -12.01
C ASN A 571 30.07 4.62 -11.26
N ILE A 572 29.54 4.76 -10.05
CA ILE A 572 29.22 3.67 -9.13
C ILE A 572 27.71 3.60 -8.93
N PHE A 573 27.14 2.40 -9.04
CA PHE A 573 25.73 2.10 -8.70
C PHE A 573 25.72 1.08 -7.55
N VAL A 574 24.88 1.27 -6.54
CA VAL A 574 24.69 0.31 -5.44
C VAL A 574 23.19 0.08 -5.26
N THR A 575 22.71 -1.12 -5.60
CA THR A 575 21.34 -1.55 -5.24
C THR A 575 21.34 -2.14 -3.84
N TYR A 576 20.30 -1.88 -3.05
CA TYR A 576 20.18 -2.33 -1.67
C TYR A 576 18.71 -2.37 -1.23
N ASP A 577 18.45 -2.64 0.06
CA ASP A 577 17.17 -2.46 0.73
C ASP A 577 17.29 -1.46 1.89
N ASP A 578 16.23 -0.69 2.13
CA ASP A 578 16.10 0.16 3.32
C ASP A 578 14.69 0.09 3.92
N ALA A 579 14.46 0.78 5.05
CA ALA A 579 13.18 0.78 5.75
C ALA A 579 11.98 1.03 4.81
N GLN A 580 12.14 1.88 3.78
CA GLN A 580 11.08 2.16 2.81
C GLN A 580 10.75 0.92 1.95
N SER A 581 11.74 0.19 1.45
CA SER A 581 11.48 -1.07 0.70
C SER A 581 11.07 -2.22 1.60
N LEU A 582 11.52 -2.24 2.86
CA LEU A 582 11.10 -3.26 3.82
C LEU A 582 9.62 -3.13 4.20
N VAL A 583 9.05 -1.92 4.37
CA VAL A 583 7.60 -1.73 4.60
C VAL A 583 6.76 -2.36 3.48
N TYR A 584 7.10 -2.10 2.21
CA TYR A 584 6.37 -2.72 1.08
C TYR A 584 6.51 -4.24 1.05
N LYS A 585 7.64 -4.78 1.51
CA LYS A 585 7.89 -6.23 1.58
C LYS A 585 7.16 -6.90 2.74
N THR A 586 7.08 -6.25 3.91
CA THR A 586 6.29 -6.73 5.03
C THR A 586 4.79 -6.66 4.73
N ASP A 587 4.33 -5.66 4.00
CA ASP A 587 2.97 -5.63 3.46
C ASP A 587 2.71 -6.74 2.44
N TYR A 588 3.66 -7.06 1.55
CA TYR A 588 3.54 -8.21 0.66
C TYR A 588 3.49 -9.54 1.43
N ILE A 589 4.28 -9.69 2.51
CA ILE A 589 4.24 -10.84 3.42
C ILE A 589 2.83 -11.01 4.03
N LYS A 590 2.23 -9.91 4.52
CA LYS A 590 0.84 -9.89 5.02
C LYS A 590 -0.15 -10.30 3.91
N GLN A 591 -0.08 -9.65 2.75
CA GLN A 591 -1.01 -9.81 1.62
C GLN A 591 -0.99 -11.23 1.00
N GLN A 592 0.19 -11.86 0.91
CA GLN A 592 0.31 -13.24 0.39
C GLN A 592 0.21 -14.32 1.49
N GLY A 593 -0.06 -13.93 2.75
CA GLY A 593 -0.23 -14.86 3.88
C GLY A 593 1.04 -15.64 4.26
N LEU A 594 2.22 -15.05 4.06
CA LEU A 594 3.49 -15.76 4.16
C LEU A 594 3.92 -16.01 5.62
N GLY A 595 4.83 -16.97 5.80
CA GLY A 595 5.34 -17.38 7.10
C GLY A 595 6.21 -16.38 7.87
N GLY A 596 6.55 -15.22 7.28
CA GLY A 596 7.36 -14.15 7.88
C GLY A 596 8.50 -13.65 6.99
N ALA A 597 9.43 -12.89 7.59
CA ALA A 597 10.68 -12.43 6.99
C ALA A 597 11.92 -13.10 7.60
N MET A 598 12.91 -13.30 6.75
CA MET A 598 14.27 -13.72 7.07
C MET A 598 15.24 -12.68 6.51
N PHE A 599 16.37 -12.45 7.17
CA PHE A 599 17.38 -11.53 6.65
C PHE A 599 18.82 -12.01 6.81
N TRP A 600 19.62 -11.68 5.79
CA TRP A 600 21.07 -11.84 5.76
C TRP A 600 21.73 -10.46 5.81
N HIS A 601 22.47 -10.08 6.85
CA HIS A 601 22.54 -10.72 8.17
C HIS A 601 22.65 -9.68 9.31
N LEU A 602 22.40 -10.10 10.55
CA LEU A 602 22.17 -9.21 11.70
C LEU A 602 23.33 -8.24 12.06
N GLY A 603 24.56 -8.55 11.64
CA GLY A 603 25.73 -7.68 11.85
C GLY A 603 25.93 -6.62 10.75
N GLN A 604 24.99 -6.49 9.81
CA GLN A 604 25.05 -5.55 8.68
C GLN A 604 24.03 -4.40 8.80
N ASP A 605 23.09 -4.50 9.74
CA ASP A 605 22.18 -3.41 10.12
C ASP A 605 22.96 -2.22 10.71
N ASP A 606 22.33 -1.05 10.78
CA ASP A 606 22.95 0.14 11.36
C ASP A 606 23.05 0.06 12.90
N SER A 607 23.75 1.04 13.49
CA SER A 607 23.87 1.20 14.94
C SER A 607 22.56 1.24 15.74
N GLN A 608 21.44 1.64 15.12
CA GLN A 608 20.10 1.70 15.71
C GLN A 608 19.28 0.43 15.48
N PHE A 609 19.78 -0.54 14.70
CA PHE A 609 19.04 -1.70 14.22
C PHE A 609 17.77 -1.33 13.43
N THR A 610 17.88 -0.33 12.54
CA THR A 610 16.74 0.22 11.80
C THR A 610 16.00 -0.85 10.99
N LEU A 611 16.70 -1.74 10.28
CA LEU A 611 16.05 -2.73 9.43
C LEU A 611 15.38 -3.84 10.24
N LEU A 612 16.01 -4.31 11.32
CA LEU A 612 15.38 -5.25 12.27
C LEU A 612 14.16 -4.61 12.95
N ALA A 613 14.24 -3.33 13.34
CA ALA A 613 13.13 -2.60 13.94
C ALA A 613 11.96 -2.49 12.95
N THR A 614 12.19 -2.10 11.69
CA THR A 614 11.15 -2.07 10.65
C THR A 614 10.53 -3.45 10.47
N LEU A 615 11.32 -4.52 10.30
CA LEU A 615 10.76 -5.88 10.13
C LEU A 615 9.94 -6.34 11.34
N HIS A 616 10.34 -5.98 12.56
CA HIS A 616 9.60 -6.37 13.76
C HIS A 616 8.30 -5.57 13.92
N THR A 617 8.37 -4.24 13.84
CA THR A 617 7.20 -3.36 13.98
C THR A 617 6.16 -3.68 12.92
N GLU A 618 6.57 -3.78 11.66
CA GLU A 618 5.64 -4.02 10.56
C GLU A 618 4.99 -5.39 10.58
N LEU A 619 5.69 -6.43 11.04
CA LEU A 619 5.15 -7.80 11.05
C LEU A 619 4.46 -8.18 12.38
N ASN A 620 4.85 -7.61 13.51
CA ASN A 620 4.42 -8.05 14.84
C ASN A 620 4.09 -6.91 15.83
N GLY A 621 4.15 -5.65 15.42
CA GLY A 621 3.85 -4.46 16.24
C GLY A 621 2.41 -4.36 16.78
N ALA A 622 1.58 -5.36 16.51
CA ALA A 622 0.20 -5.52 16.97
C ALA A 622 0.07 -6.27 18.31
N ASN A 623 1.13 -6.93 18.81
CA ASN A 623 1.08 -7.82 19.99
C ASN A 623 2.29 -7.69 20.95
N ALA A 624 3.20 -6.72 20.74
CA ALA A 624 4.45 -6.57 21.48
C ALA A 624 4.28 -5.91 22.87
N GLY A 625 3.61 -6.61 23.80
CA GLY A 625 3.15 -6.07 25.08
C GLY A 625 4.21 -5.43 26.00
N SER A 626 4.31 -4.10 25.93
CA SER A 626 4.98 -3.19 26.88
C SER A 626 6.49 -3.39 27.12
N LEU A 627 7.32 -2.61 26.42
CA LEU A 627 8.78 -2.51 26.66
C LEU A 627 9.23 -1.08 27.03
N GLN A 628 8.40 -0.32 27.76
CA GLN A 628 8.88 0.90 28.42
C GLN A 628 9.82 0.55 29.59
N GLY A 629 11.10 0.86 29.44
CA GLY A 629 12.10 0.79 30.51
C GLY A 629 11.70 1.69 31.69
N GLY A 630 11.22 1.07 32.77
CA GLY A 630 10.57 1.80 33.86
C GLY A 630 11.50 2.68 34.71
N ASN A 631 10.95 3.76 35.25
CA ASN A 631 11.61 4.59 36.27
C ASN A 631 10.63 4.99 37.38
N SER A 632 11.11 5.14 38.61
CA SER A 632 10.29 5.51 39.78
C SER A 632 11.06 6.46 40.70
N GLU A 633 10.34 7.35 41.39
CA GLU A 633 10.83 8.70 41.68
C GLU A 633 11.81 8.87 42.86
N THR A 634 12.79 9.77 42.64
CA THR A 634 13.41 10.70 43.61
C THR A 634 14.25 10.21 44.80
N ASP A 635 15.50 10.71 44.87
CA ASP A 635 15.90 11.69 45.89
C ASP A 635 16.99 12.65 45.32
N ASN A 636 17.31 13.73 46.02
CA ASN A 636 18.11 14.87 45.57
C ASN A 636 19.61 14.73 45.88
N THR A 637 20.49 15.23 45.00
CA THR A 637 21.36 16.41 45.31
C THR A 637 22.21 16.92 44.13
N THR A 638 22.51 18.22 44.16
CA THR A 638 23.48 19.05 43.39
C THR A 638 24.79 18.34 43.01
N ASP A 639 25.46 18.66 41.89
CA ASP A 639 26.03 19.99 41.57
C ASP A 639 26.31 20.24 40.05
N GLU A 640 26.72 21.45 39.66
CA GLU A 640 26.80 21.97 38.27
C GLU A 640 28.04 21.56 37.42
N THR A 641 27.91 21.44 36.09
CA THR A 641 28.63 22.27 35.07
C THR A 641 28.13 22.05 33.61
N GLU A 642 28.48 22.98 32.70
CA GLU A 642 27.88 23.22 31.36
C GLU A 642 28.45 22.35 30.21
N GLY A 643 27.70 22.15 29.09
CA GLY A 643 28.13 21.22 28.02
C GLY A 643 27.54 21.21 26.59
N ASN A 644 26.72 22.20 26.15
CA ASN A 644 26.28 22.44 24.74
C ASN A 644 25.27 21.50 23.99
N ASN A 645 24.52 22.15 23.09
CA ASN A 645 23.81 21.71 21.86
C ASN A 645 22.56 20.79 21.87
N GLU A 646 21.52 21.24 21.11
CA GLU A 646 20.65 20.56 20.10
C GLU A 646 20.11 19.13 20.32
N ASP A 647 18.91 18.71 19.86
CA ASP A 647 17.62 19.37 19.52
C ASP A 647 16.54 18.24 19.40
N ASN A 648 15.23 18.54 19.49
CA ASN A 648 14.05 17.67 19.12
C ASN A 648 13.93 16.25 19.76
N THR A 649 13.00 15.92 20.69
CA THR A 649 11.53 15.69 20.60
C THR A 649 11.04 14.56 19.67
N GLU A 650 10.22 13.64 20.22
CA GLU A 650 8.98 13.05 19.64
C GLU A 650 8.13 12.43 20.79
N GLN A 651 6.90 11.94 20.53
CA GLN A 651 6.04 11.17 21.44
C GLN A 651 5.65 9.80 20.81
N ASN A 652 4.81 8.98 21.49
CA ASN A 652 4.69 7.52 21.30
C ASN A 652 3.24 7.03 21.00
N PRO A 653 3.01 6.04 20.11
CA PRO A 653 1.68 5.48 19.70
C PRO A 653 1.34 4.04 20.22
N GLU A 654 0.07 3.56 19.99
CA GLU A 654 -0.64 2.26 20.34
C GLU A 654 -2.05 2.27 19.62
N GLU A 655 -2.91 1.28 19.22
CA GLU A 655 -3.11 -0.21 18.93
C GLU A 655 -4.60 -0.36 18.34
N ASN A 656 -5.24 -1.40 17.72
CA ASN A 656 -4.99 -2.58 16.83
C ASN A 656 -6.38 -3.31 16.46
N THR A 657 -6.70 -3.78 15.22
CA THR A 657 -7.95 -4.56 14.81
C THR A 657 -7.89 -5.42 13.48
N ASP A 658 -8.73 -6.49 13.26
CA ASP A 658 -8.95 -7.36 12.02
C ASP A 658 -10.44 -7.92 11.96
N THR A 659 -11.09 -8.78 11.11
CA THR A 659 -10.88 -9.84 10.03
C THR A 659 -12.16 -10.00 9.11
N GLU A 660 -12.21 -10.58 7.88
CA GLU A 660 -12.69 -11.97 7.46
C GLU A 660 -12.69 -12.24 5.89
N GLU A 661 -13.63 -13.03 5.27
CA GLU A 661 -13.64 -13.56 3.83
C GLU A 661 -15.09 -13.63 3.16
N THR A 662 -15.54 -14.24 2.01
CA THR A 662 -15.08 -15.17 0.88
C THR A 662 -16.05 -15.17 -0.39
N GLU A 663 -15.74 -15.89 -1.51
CA GLU A 663 -16.63 -16.46 -2.63
C GLU A 663 -17.27 -15.55 -3.77
N THR A 664 -17.68 -15.94 -5.04
CA THR A 664 -17.44 -17.04 -6.07
C THR A 664 -18.01 -16.76 -7.53
N GLU A 665 -17.50 -17.46 -8.59
CA GLU A 665 -18.05 -17.85 -9.97
C GLU A 665 -18.42 -16.81 -11.11
N THR A 666 -18.62 -17.09 -12.45
CA THR A 666 -18.08 -17.99 -13.55
C THR A 666 -18.72 -17.72 -14.98
N GLU A 667 -18.05 -18.08 -16.12
CA GLU A 667 -18.50 -18.34 -17.56
C GLU A 667 -17.96 -17.50 -18.78
N THR A 668 -18.01 -18.03 -20.04
CA THR A 668 -17.07 -17.75 -21.17
C THR A 668 -17.59 -18.08 -22.61
N GLU A 669 -17.10 -17.44 -23.72
CA GLU A 669 -16.75 -18.07 -25.05
C GLU A 669 -16.02 -17.11 -26.06
N THR A 670 -15.65 -17.57 -27.28
CA THR A 670 -14.36 -17.23 -27.97
C THR A 670 -14.40 -16.56 -29.39
N GLU A 671 -13.22 -16.18 -29.91
CA GLU A 671 -12.82 -15.28 -31.03
C GLU A 671 -12.95 -15.80 -32.50
N THR A 672 -12.54 -14.97 -33.50
CA THR A 672 -11.37 -15.21 -34.42
C THR A 672 -11.19 -14.06 -35.46
N GLU A 673 -9.95 -13.60 -35.71
CA GLU A 673 -9.59 -12.53 -36.69
C GLU A 673 -8.63 -12.96 -37.84
N THR A 674 -8.12 -12.02 -38.66
CA THR A 674 -6.89 -12.16 -39.51
C THR A 674 -6.30 -10.79 -39.92
N GLU A 675 -4.97 -10.58 -39.80
CA GLU A 675 -4.25 -9.27 -39.90
C GLU A 675 -3.29 -9.06 -41.10
N THR A 676 -2.54 -7.93 -41.13
CA THR A 676 -1.25 -7.68 -41.84
C THR A 676 -0.42 -6.54 -41.16
N GLU A 677 0.92 -6.57 -41.27
CA GLU A 677 1.98 -5.87 -40.47
C GLU A 677 2.16 -4.32 -40.64
N THR A 678 2.93 -3.67 -39.72
CA THR A 678 3.17 -2.19 -39.61
C THR A 678 4.64 -1.78 -39.28
N GLU A 679 5.03 -0.50 -39.45
CA GLU A 679 6.36 0.09 -39.11
C GLU A 679 6.49 0.61 -37.65
N THR A 680 7.72 0.85 -37.17
CA THR A 680 8.01 1.39 -35.82
C THR A 680 7.99 2.92 -35.73
N SER A 681 7.39 3.45 -34.66
CA SER A 681 7.26 4.89 -34.36
C SER A 681 8.06 5.33 -33.11
N VAL A 682 8.13 6.64 -32.86
CA VAL A 682 8.64 7.21 -31.60
C VAL A 682 7.47 7.47 -30.66
N GLU A 683 7.62 7.10 -29.39
CA GLU A 683 6.59 7.25 -28.36
C GLU A 683 6.13 8.72 -28.25
N GLN A 684 4.82 8.91 -28.39
CA GLN A 684 4.18 10.22 -28.26
C GLN A 684 4.07 10.55 -26.77
N PRO A 685 4.53 11.74 -26.30
CA PRO A 685 4.31 12.14 -24.92
C PRO A 685 2.82 12.33 -24.65
N THR A 686 2.41 12.32 -23.38
CA THR A 686 1.04 12.66 -22.98
C THR A 686 0.71 14.08 -23.42
N ALA A 687 -0.55 14.35 -23.76
CA ALA A 687 -0.99 15.68 -24.17
C ALA A 687 -0.78 16.71 -23.04
N PRO A 688 -0.10 17.85 -23.31
CA PRO A 688 -0.07 18.95 -22.36
C PRO A 688 -1.44 19.63 -22.41
N THR A 689 -2.13 19.81 -21.29
CA THR A 689 -3.32 20.68 -21.25
C THR A 689 -2.86 22.14 -21.21
N ILE A 690 -3.37 23.00 -22.10
CA ILE A 690 -3.18 24.45 -21.96
C ILE A 690 -3.89 24.89 -20.69
N ALA A 691 -3.15 25.50 -19.76
CA ALA A 691 -3.73 26.03 -18.54
C ALA A 691 -4.62 27.23 -18.87
N TRP A 692 -5.77 27.32 -18.20
CA TRP A 692 -6.83 28.27 -18.55
C TRP A 692 -6.34 29.71 -18.73
N MET A 693 -6.85 30.36 -19.77
CA MET A 693 -6.53 31.73 -20.11
C MET A 693 -7.70 32.38 -20.88
N ASN A 694 -7.81 33.71 -20.79
CA ASN A 694 -8.85 34.42 -21.54
C ASN A 694 -8.61 34.32 -23.06
N THR A 695 -9.64 33.92 -23.81
CA THR A 695 -9.60 33.76 -25.27
C THR A 695 -10.15 34.97 -26.04
N SER A 696 -10.60 36.05 -25.37
CA SER A 696 -11.18 37.23 -26.03
C SER A 696 -10.62 38.56 -25.51
N TYR A 697 -10.01 39.33 -26.41
CA TYR A 697 -9.36 40.62 -26.10
C TYR A 697 -9.81 41.75 -27.04
N THR A 698 -9.56 43.00 -26.63
CA THR A 698 -9.86 44.20 -27.43
C THR A 698 -8.60 45.02 -27.65
N GLY A 699 -8.39 45.52 -28.88
CA GLY A 699 -7.22 46.31 -29.24
C GLY A 699 -6.62 45.91 -30.60
N SER A 700 -5.42 46.41 -30.88
CA SER A 700 -4.59 46.05 -32.05
C SER A 700 -3.44 45.09 -31.70
N SER A 701 -3.19 44.90 -30.41
CA SER A 701 -2.18 43.99 -29.86
C SER A 701 -2.50 43.63 -28.42
N VAL A 702 -2.23 42.40 -28.00
CA VAL A 702 -2.31 41.95 -26.60
C VAL A 702 -1.09 41.12 -26.23
N THR A 703 -0.61 41.28 -24.99
CA THR A 703 0.44 40.44 -24.39
C THR A 703 -0.23 39.43 -23.46
N VAL A 704 0.08 38.14 -23.61
CA VAL A 704 -0.57 37.03 -22.92
C VAL A 704 0.48 36.01 -22.47
N THR A 705 0.30 35.44 -21.28
CA THR A 705 1.06 34.26 -20.81
C THR A 705 0.31 33.01 -21.24
N ILE A 706 0.96 32.14 -22.01
CA ILE A 706 0.49 30.78 -22.28
C ILE A 706 1.20 29.87 -21.29
N THR A 707 0.46 29.25 -20.38
CA THR A 707 0.96 28.22 -19.46
C THR A 707 0.36 26.87 -19.87
N TRP A 708 1.05 25.77 -19.64
CA TRP A 708 0.51 24.43 -19.86
C TRP A 708 0.97 23.48 -18.76
N ASN A 709 0.16 22.46 -18.50
CA ASN A 709 0.41 21.44 -17.48
C ASN A 709 0.18 20.05 -18.09
N MET A 710 1.04 19.09 -17.74
CA MET A 710 0.88 17.67 -18.00
C MET A 710 1.08 16.97 -16.67
N TYR A 711 -0.01 16.59 -15.99
CA TYR A 711 0.04 16.23 -14.56
C TYR A 711 0.68 14.86 -14.27
N TRP A 712 0.63 13.94 -15.22
CA TRP A 712 1.17 12.58 -15.15
C TRP A 712 1.30 11.99 -16.58
N GLY A 713 1.98 10.85 -16.73
CA GLY A 713 2.14 10.14 -18.00
C GLY A 713 3.49 10.35 -18.70
N THR A 714 3.57 10.05 -20.01
CA THR A 714 4.83 10.09 -20.77
C THR A 714 5.31 11.53 -20.95
N ASN A 715 6.30 11.92 -20.15
CA ASN A 715 6.93 13.23 -20.18
C ASN A 715 7.58 13.56 -21.55
N GLY A 716 7.59 14.85 -21.92
CA GLY A 716 8.26 15.35 -23.12
C GLY A 716 9.70 15.82 -22.87
N ASN A 717 10.56 15.68 -23.87
CA ASN A 717 11.93 16.22 -23.85
C ASN A 717 12.06 17.64 -24.43
N GLN A 718 11.03 18.12 -25.13
CA GLN A 718 10.93 19.48 -25.67
C GLN A 718 9.47 19.92 -25.68
N TRP A 719 9.21 21.21 -25.45
CA TRP A 719 7.93 21.80 -25.82
C TRP A 719 8.08 22.91 -26.86
N GLN A 720 7.00 23.18 -27.58
CA GLN A 720 6.92 24.17 -28.64
C GLN A 720 5.63 24.97 -28.49
N LEU A 721 5.69 26.26 -28.82
CA LEU A 721 4.53 27.14 -28.88
C LEU A 721 4.41 27.69 -30.29
N TRP A 722 3.25 27.48 -30.90
CA TRP A 722 2.91 27.91 -32.25
C TRP A 722 1.82 28.98 -32.19
N LEU A 723 1.89 29.95 -33.10
CA LEU A 723 0.91 31.03 -33.28
C LEU A 723 0.59 31.13 -34.78
N ASP A 724 -0.68 31.01 -35.14
CA ASP A 724 -1.17 31.05 -36.53
C ASP A 724 -0.47 30.08 -37.50
N GLY A 725 0.08 28.99 -36.98
CA GLY A 725 0.84 27.99 -37.74
C GLY A 725 2.34 28.31 -37.91
N GLU A 726 2.86 29.39 -37.32
CA GLU A 726 4.31 29.62 -37.17
C GLU A 726 4.78 29.30 -35.75
N GLN A 727 5.89 28.57 -35.62
CA GLN A 727 6.51 28.27 -34.32
C GLN A 727 7.15 29.55 -33.75
N VAL A 728 6.56 30.11 -32.68
CA VAL A 728 7.02 31.36 -32.04
C VAL A 728 7.95 31.13 -30.86
N TYR A 729 7.93 29.93 -30.25
CA TYR A 729 8.85 29.55 -29.18
C TYR A 729 9.06 28.03 -29.11
N SER A 730 10.15 27.62 -28.47
CA SER A 730 10.38 26.27 -27.96
C SER A 730 11.44 26.32 -26.86
N ALA A 731 11.37 25.38 -25.93
CA ALA A 731 12.43 25.04 -25.01
C ALA A 731 12.58 23.52 -24.93
N ASN A 732 13.81 23.05 -24.77
CA ASN A 732 14.05 21.70 -24.28
C ASN A 732 13.69 21.68 -22.79
N LEU A 733 12.98 20.64 -22.36
CA LEU A 733 12.62 20.43 -20.96
C LEU A 733 13.69 19.58 -20.29
N THR A 734 13.86 19.76 -18.98
CA THR A 734 14.57 18.78 -18.16
C THR A 734 13.60 17.63 -17.89
N THR A 735 13.80 16.48 -18.54
CA THR A 735 13.03 15.26 -18.26
C THR A 735 13.27 14.82 -16.81
N ASN A 736 12.21 14.64 -16.03
CA ASN A 736 12.33 14.51 -14.57
C ASN A 736 11.27 13.55 -13.96
N GLY A 737 11.49 12.24 -14.11
CA GLY A 737 10.64 11.18 -13.54
C GLY A 737 9.24 11.07 -14.19
N GLN A 738 8.29 10.48 -13.47
CA GLN A 738 6.85 10.50 -13.80
C GLN A 738 6.12 11.76 -13.28
N ASN A 739 6.88 12.73 -12.74
CA ASN A 739 6.35 13.95 -12.14
C ASN A 739 5.66 14.85 -13.19
N ALA A 740 4.69 15.63 -12.74
CA ALA A 740 4.02 16.65 -13.51
C ALA A 740 5.00 17.62 -14.20
N GLN A 741 4.83 17.83 -15.51
CA GLN A 741 5.51 18.87 -16.27
C GLN A 741 4.64 20.12 -16.40
N THR A 742 5.25 21.29 -16.23
CA THR A 742 4.62 22.59 -16.49
C THR A 742 5.68 23.60 -16.94
N ASP A 743 5.33 24.46 -17.89
CA ASP A 743 6.14 25.64 -18.27
C ASP A 743 5.21 26.74 -18.80
N SER A 744 5.73 27.96 -18.92
CA SER A 744 4.96 29.13 -19.34
C SER A 744 5.74 30.07 -20.27
N LYS A 745 5.02 30.71 -21.20
CA LYS A 745 5.59 31.67 -22.13
C LYS A 745 4.72 32.89 -22.35
N ILE A 746 5.29 34.06 -22.07
CA ILE A 746 4.70 35.34 -22.48
C ILE A 746 4.93 35.57 -23.98
N ILE A 747 3.86 35.75 -24.73
CA ILE A 747 3.85 36.16 -26.14
C ILE A 747 3.11 37.48 -26.33
N THR A 748 3.21 38.09 -27.51
CA THR A 748 2.40 39.25 -27.89
C THR A 748 1.80 39.03 -29.27
N ILE A 749 0.47 39.00 -29.33
CA ILE A 749 -0.33 38.74 -30.52
C ILE A 749 -0.76 40.09 -31.08
N THR A 750 -0.65 40.28 -32.41
CA THR A 750 -0.91 41.57 -33.07
C THR A 750 -1.74 41.39 -34.33
N GLY A 751 -2.78 42.21 -34.49
CA GLY A 751 -3.76 42.06 -35.55
C GLY A 751 -5.18 42.16 -35.01
N ALA A 752 -6.15 41.93 -35.89
CA ALA A 752 -7.56 41.83 -35.55
C ALA A 752 -8.14 40.62 -36.27
N GLY A 753 -8.69 39.68 -35.52
CA GLY A 753 -9.09 38.36 -36.01
C GLY A 753 -9.08 37.31 -34.90
N ALA A 754 -9.36 36.06 -35.27
CA ALA A 754 -9.04 34.91 -34.46
C ALA A 754 -7.60 34.48 -34.77
N HIS A 755 -6.84 34.20 -33.72
CA HIS A 755 -5.46 33.71 -33.79
C HIS A 755 -5.40 32.33 -33.12
N SER A 756 -4.78 31.36 -33.77
CA SER A 756 -4.63 30.01 -33.21
C SER A 756 -3.34 29.93 -32.40
N VAL A 757 -3.42 29.43 -31.17
CA VAL A 757 -2.26 29.09 -30.33
C VAL A 757 -2.25 27.59 -30.13
N GLU A 758 -1.09 26.95 -30.27
CA GLU A 758 -0.93 25.51 -30.09
C GLU A 758 0.33 25.24 -29.28
N VAL A 759 0.16 24.51 -28.17
CA VAL A 759 1.25 23.98 -27.34
C VAL A 759 1.47 22.54 -27.77
N LYS A 760 2.69 22.22 -28.19
CA LYS A 760 3.11 20.84 -28.46
C LYS A 760 4.11 20.40 -27.39
N LEU A 761 3.82 19.31 -26.70
CA LEU A 761 4.82 18.56 -25.93
C LEU A 761 5.36 17.48 -26.86
N CYS A 762 6.68 17.36 -26.97
CA CYS A 762 7.34 16.58 -28.00
C CYS A 762 8.44 15.70 -27.41
N ASN A 763 8.52 14.47 -27.91
CA ASN A 763 9.69 13.62 -27.84
C ASN A 763 10.37 13.65 -29.21
N GLN A 764 11.46 14.43 -29.29
CA GLN A 764 12.36 14.47 -30.43
C GLN A 764 13.51 13.48 -30.24
N GLN A 765 13.71 12.58 -31.21
CA GLN A 765 14.88 11.72 -31.30
C GLN A 765 15.41 11.72 -32.74
N ASP A 766 16.60 12.29 -32.93
CA ASP A 766 17.20 12.59 -34.24
C ASP A 766 16.24 13.37 -35.18
N ILE A 767 15.80 12.75 -36.29
CA ILE A 767 14.86 13.34 -37.26
C ILE A 767 13.40 13.02 -36.94
N ASN A 768 13.15 12.06 -36.06
CA ASN A 768 11.81 11.61 -35.69
C ASN A 768 11.31 12.47 -34.53
N VAL A 769 10.12 13.03 -34.71
CA VAL A 769 9.48 13.90 -33.71
C VAL A 769 8.06 13.38 -33.53
N SER A 770 7.77 12.90 -32.32
CA SER A 770 6.41 12.56 -31.89
C SER A 770 5.96 13.63 -30.91
N CYS A 771 4.80 14.25 -31.14
CA CYS A 771 4.26 15.27 -30.25
C CYS A 771 2.79 15.01 -29.97
N ALA A 772 2.37 15.17 -28.72
CA ALA A 772 0.98 15.49 -28.40
C ALA A 772 0.82 17.00 -28.23
N SER A 773 -0.40 17.49 -28.37
CA SER A 773 -0.66 18.93 -28.44
C SER A 773 -2.07 19.28 -28.01
N ASP A 774 -2.19 20.42 -27.34
CA ASP A 774 -3.46 21.08 -27.07
C ASP A 774 -3.42 22.48 -27.70
N SER A 775 -4.59 23.03 -28.05
CA SER A 775 -4.70 24.21 -28.90
C SER A 775 -5.90 25.07 -28.57
N GLU A 776 -5.67 26.39 -28.52
CA GLU A 776 -6.65 27.39 -28.16
C GLU A 776 -6.80 28.48 -29.24
N THR A 777 -7.92 29.21 -29.22
CA THR A 777 -8.24 30.23 -30.22
C THR A 777 -8.51 31.60 -29.59
N ILE A 778 -7.56 32.52 -29.77
CA ILE A 778 -7.58 33.85 -29.17
C ILE A 778 -8.14 34.88 -30.17
N THR A 779 -9.28 35.49 -29.84
CA THR A 779 -9.93 36.52 -30.66
C THR A 779 -9.53 37.93 -30.23
N LEU A 780 -8.82 38.63 -31.11
CA LEU A 780 -8.54 40.07 -31.01
C LEU A 780 -9.62 40.88 -31.73
N GLN A 781 -10.51 41.50 -30.97
CA GLN A 781 -11.52 42.41 -31.51
C GLN A 781 -10.87 43.76 -31.88
N GLY A 782 -10.69 43.96 -33.17
CA GLY A 782 -9.99 45.12 -33.73
C GLY A 782 -10.66 46.45 -33.41
N GLY A 783 -9.91 47.32 -32.73
CA GLY A 783 -10.29 48.73 -32.55
C GLY A 783 -10.45 49.44 -33.90
N SER A 784 -11.57 50.11 -34.10
CA SER A 784 -11.82 50.90 -35.32
C SER A 784 -11.15 52.27 -35.24
N ASP A 785 -9.83 52.29 -35.41
CA ASP A 785 -9.01 53.52 -35.33
C ASP A 785 -9.43 54.57 -36.38
N GLY A 786 -10.20 55.55 -35.89
CA GLY A 786 -10.66 56.70 -36.66
C GLY A 786 -9.50 57.63 -37.02
N ALA A 787 -8.94 57.45 -38.21
CA ALA A 787 -7.77 58.18 -38.70
C ALA A 787 -7.91 59.71 -38.59
N THR A 788 -7.16 60.32 -37.66
CA THR A 788 -7.09 61.78 -37.46
C THR A 788 -5.75 62.36 -37.95
N SER A 789 -5.72 62.66 -39.25
CA SER A 789 -4.95 63.75 -39.87
C SER A 789 -3.46 63.97 -39.51
N SER A 790 -2.58 63.55 -40.44
CA SER A 790 -1.34 64.25 -40.83
C SER A 790 -0.15 64.25 -39.83
N SER A 791 1.12 64.34 -40.23
CA SER A 791 1.70 64.84 -41.49
C SER A 791 3.13 64.32 -41.73
N SER A 792 3.57 64.23 -43.01
CA SER A 792 4.99 64.18 -43.48
C SER A 792 5.92 63.04 -42.98
N SER A 793 6.85 62.50 -43.79
CA SER A 793 7.14 62.65 -45.22
C SER A 793 8.23 61.66 -45.68
N SER A 794 8.12 61.14 -46.91
CA SER A 794 9.24 60.75 -47.82
C SER A 794 10.21 59.61 -47.35
N THR A 795 10.72 58.70 -48.19
CA THR A 795 10.73 58.60 -49.68
C THR A 795 10.97 57.15 -50.13
N SER A 796 10.63 56.82 -51.39
CA SER A 796 11.32 55.86 -52.29
C SER A 796 11.76 54.48 -51.73
N SER A 797 11.23 53.33 -52.17
CA SER A 797 11.40 52.69 -53.51
C SER A 797 12.07 51.32 -53.32
N SER A 798 11.84 50.25 -54.09
CA SER A 798 10.90 49.99 -55.20
C SER A 798 10.96 48.51 -55.61
N SER A 799 9.97 48.04 -56.38
CA SER A 799 10.06 46.98 -57.42
C SER A 799 10.51 45.55 -57.04
N SER A 800 9.94 44.47 -57.59
CA SER A 800 8.77 44.30 -58.48
C SER A 800 8.50 42.80 -58.75
N SER A 801 7.30 42.50 -59.30
CA SER A 801 7.02 41.47 -60.34
C SER A 801 7.29 39.96 -60.06
N SER A 802 6.46 39.00 -60.53
CA SER A 802 5.13 39.09 -61.17
C SER A 802 4.47 37.72 -61.47
N SER A 803 3.15 37.66 -61.29
CA SER A 803 2.12 37.13 -62.24
C SER A 803 1.94 35.63 -62.58
N SER A 804 0.65 35.23 -62.51
CA SER A 804 -0.12 34.40 -63.49
C SER A 804 0.11 32.86 -63.52
N SER A 805 -0.84 31.99 -63.92
CA SER A 805 -2.10 32.20 -64.68
C SER A 805 -3.25 31.22 -64.35
N THR A 806 -4.47 31.60 -64.73
CA THR A 806 -5.70 30.82 -65.08
C THR A 806 -5.52 29.39 -65.61
N GLY A 807 -6.48 28.43 -65.52
CA GLY A 807 -7.93 28.49 -65.21
C GLY A 807 -8.82 28.50 -66.48
N GLY A 808 -10.03 27.94 -66.57
CA GLY A 808 -10.89 27.17 -65.63
C GLY A 808 -12.29 26.87 -66.26
N SER A 809 -13.27 26.42 -65.45
CA SER A 809 -14.74 26.29 -65.78
C SER A 809 -15.14 25.15 -66.76
N THR A 810 -16.38 24.61 -66.85
CA THR A 810 -17.75 24.86 -66.27
C THR A 810 -18.58 23.53 -66.41
N SER A 811 -19.86 23.31 -66.05
CA SER A 811 -21.01 24.05 -65.48
C SER A 811 -22.15 23.09 -65.04
N SER A 812 -23.10 23.56 -64.20
CA SER A 812 -24.52 23.12 -64.03
C SER A 812 -24.81 21.67 -63.56
N THR A 813 -25.69 21.39 -62.59
CA THR A 813 -26.74 22.18 -61.87
C THR A 813 -27.03 21.47 -60.52
N SER A 814 -27.73 21.98 -59.50
CA SER A 814 -28.65 23.13 -59.32
C SER A 814 -28.64 23.56 -57.83
N SER A 815 -28.63 24.84 -57.45
CA SER A 815 -29.80 25.70 -57.09
C SER A 815 -30.88 25.05 -56.21
N SER A 816 -31.35 25.63 -55.09
CA SER A 816 -31.04 26.89 -54.34
C SER A 816 -31.92 26.85 -53.06
N SER A 817 -31.73 27.58 -51.95
CA SER A 817 -31.37 28.99 -51.70
C SER A 817 -31.07 29.15 -50.18
N SER A 818 -30.10 29.92 -49.66
CA SER A 818 -29.97 31.40 -49.63
C SER A 818 -31.25 32.15 -49.16
N SER A 819 -31.22 33.17 -48.28
CA SER A 819 -30.10 34.00 -47.83
C SER A 819 -30.31 34.64 -46.44
N THR A 820 -29.22 34.74 -45.69
CA THR A 820 -28.70 35.96 -45.04
C THR A 820 -29.55 37.24 -45.02
N SER A 821 -29.72 37.84 -43.84
CA SER A 821 -29.40 39.27 -43.61
C SER A 821 -29.36 39.64 -42.12
N SER A 822 -28.31 40.34 -41.70
CA SER A 822 -28.04 40.84 -40.36
C SER A 822 -28.74 42.16 -40.01
N SER A 823 -29.00 42.42 -38.72
CA SER A 823 -29.16 43.78 -38.17
C SER A 823 -28.84 43.82 -36.67
N SER A 824 -28.11 44.83 -36.21
CA SER A 824 -27.55 44.93 -34.85
C SER A 824 -28.01 46.16 -34.06
N SER A 825 -28.30 45.97 -32.77
CA SER A 825 -28.46 47.02 -31.74
C SER A 825 -28.53 46.32 -30.37
N SER A 826 -27.72 46.53 -29.32
CA SER A 826 -26.96 47.67 -28.75
C SER A 826 -27.61 48.27 -27.49
N SER A 827 -26.76 48.42 -26.45
CA SER A 827 -26.82 49.38 -25.32
C SER A 827 -27.77 49.23 -24.11
N SER A 828 -27.15 49.46 -22.95
CA SER A 828 -27.61 50.16 -21.73
C SER A 828 -28.63 49.54 -20.77
N SER A 829 -28.09 48.92 -19.71
CA SER A 829 -28.23 49.30 -18.29
C SER A 829 -29.35 50.25 -17.82
N SER A 830 -29.98 49.89 -16.68
CA SER A 830 -30.59 50.85 -15.75
C SER A 830 -30.62 50.30 -14.32
N SER A 831 -30.36 51.13 -13.31
CA SER A 831 -30.34 50.75 -11.89
C SER A 831 -31.00 51.81 -10.99
N SER A 832 -31.78 51.35 -9.99
CA SER A 832 -32.29 52.14 -8.85
C SER A 832 -33.01 51.21 -7.85
N SER A 833 -32.46 50.80 -6.71
CA SER A 833 -32.11 51.55 -5.48
C SER A 833 -33.29 51.90 -4.54
N THR A 834 -33.25 51.44 -3.28
CA THR A 834 -33.56 52.22 -2.05
C THR A 834 -33.23 51.44 -0.75
N SER A 835 -32.15 51.87 -0.08
CA SER A 835 -31.80 51.73 1.36
C SER A 835 -32.22 50.52 2.23
N GLY A 836 -31.23 49.94 2.93
CA GLY A 836 -31.14 50.28 4.37
C GLY A 836 -30.97 49.15 5.40
N GLY A 837 -29.88 48.38 5.34
CA GLY A 837 -29.42 47.45 6.38
C GLY A 837 -27.93 47.15 6.17
N GLY A 838 -27.18 46.82 7.21
CA GLY A 838 -25.72 46.63 7.13
C GLY A 838 -25.31 45.19 7.39
N GLU A 839 -24.94 44.48 6.34
CA GLU A 839 -24.22 43.20 6.37
C GLU A 839 -22.99 43.30 5.47
N THR A 840 -22.01 42.41 5.65
CA THR A 840 -20.73 42.44 4.93
C THR A 840 -20.86 41.87 3.53
N ASP A 841 -20.59 42.71 2.54
CA ASP A 841 -20.72 42.41 1.12
C ASP A 841 -19.64 41.43 0.62
N LEU A 842 -20.06 40.27 0.12
CA LEU A 842 -19.24 39.30 -0.63
C LEU A 842 -19.66 39.22 -2.11
N SER A 843 -20.58 40.06 -2.57
CA SER A 843 -21.11 40.02 -3.94
C SER A 843 -20.18 40.69 -4.95
N GLY A 844 -19.13 39.96 -5.38
CA GLY A 844 -18.19 40.50 -6.36
C GLY A 844 -17.11 39.58 -6.93
N VAL A 845 -16.93 38.36 -6.40
CA VAL A 845 -15.99 37.38 -6.98
C VAL A 845 -16.71 36.60 -8.08
N VAL A 846 -16.20 36.70 -9.32
CA VAL A 846 -16.55 35.76 -10.40
C VAL A 846 -15.47 34.70 -10.39
N TYR A 847 -15.74 33.60 -9.68
CA TYR A 847 -14.85 32.44 -9.59
C TYR A 847 -14.57 31.88 -11.00
N GLY A 848 -13.33 31.45 -11.25
CA GLY A 848 -12.97 30.79 -12.50
C GLY A 848 -13.52 29.36 -12.53
N GLU A 849 -14.35 29.04 -13.52
CA GLU A 849 -14.76 27.66 -13.80
C GLU A 849 -13.84 27.07 -14.87
N TYR A 850 -13.24 25.92 -14.55
CA TYR A 850 -12.18 25.24 -15.33
C TYR A 850 -12.59 23.86 -15.84
N ASN A 851 -13.89 23.51 -15.72
CA ASN A 851 -14.44 22.24 -16.19
C ASN A 851 -14.15 22.03 -17.69
N ASN A 852 -13.29 21.05 -18.01
CA ASN A 852 -13.16 20.51 -19.36
C ASN A 852 -14.43 19.71 -19.73
N THR A 853 -14.56 19.26 -20.98
CA THR A 853 -15.55 18.24 -21.34
C THR A 853 -14.83 16.93 -21.61
N TYR A 854 -15.25 15.85 -20.95
CA TYR A 854 -14.78 14.49 -21.25
C TYR A 854 -15.93 13.61 -21.74
N LYS A 855 -15.58 12.54 -22.46
CA LYS A 855 -16.44 11.40 -22.76
C LYS A 855 -16.02 10.24 -21.86
N GLN A 856 -16.95 9.74 -21.07
CA GLN A 856 -16.73 8.56 -20.23
C GLN A 856 -16.34 7.36 -21.12
N THR A 857 -15.10 6.90 -20.97
CA THR A 857 -14.51 5.74 -21.67
C THR A 857 -13.85 4.73 -20.73
N SER A 858 -13.63 5.11 -19.47
CA SER A 858 -13.21 4.22 -18.40
C SER A 858 -14.30 3.23 -18.00
N ASP A 859 -13.92 2.14 -17.33
CA ASP A 859 -14.85 1.28 -16.59
C ASP A 859 -15.20 1.86 -15.21
N LYS A 860 -14.41 2.82 -14.71
CA LYS A 860 -14.53 3.39 -13.37
C LYS A 860 -15.63 4.45 -13.27
N ILE A 861 -16.41 4.37 -12.20
CA ILE A 861 -17.49 5.33 -11.94
C ILE A 861 -16.95 6.63 -11.33
N ILE A 862 -17.51 7.75 -11.77
CA ILE A 862 -17.30 9.08 -11.18
C ILE A 862 -18.64 9.55 -10.60
N VAL A 863 -18.66 9.75 -9.29
CA VAL A 863 -19.84 10.05 -8.47
C VAL A 863 -19.63 11.39 -7.77
N THR A 864 -20.68 12.21 -7.65
CA THR A 864 -20.60 13.48 -6.91
C THR A 864 -21.90 13.80 -6.19
N TYR A 865 -21.80 14.45 -5.03
CA TYR A 865 -22.95 15.07 -4.35
C TYR A 865 -23.27 16.44 -4.92
N PHE A 866 -24.50 16.63 -5.38
CA PHE A 866 -25.10 17.94 -5.63
C PHE A 866 -26.05 18.28 -4.48
N VAL A 867 -25.83 19.42 -3.84
CA VAL A 867 -26.59 19.81 -2.65
C VAL A 867 -27.79 20.72 -2.96
N GLU A 868 -28.92 20.43 -2.34
CA GLU A 868 -30.20 21.15 -2.49
C GLU A 868 -30.04 22.66 -2.28
N TRP A 869 -29.28 23.05 -1.25
CA TRP A 869 -29.05 24.43 -0.82
C TRP A 869 -28.00 25.19 -1.65
N GLY A 870 -27.32 24.53 -2.59
CA GLY A 870 -26.32 25.15 -3.47
C GLY A 870 -26.89 26.34 -4.26
N ILE A 871 -28.20 26.30 -4.51
CA ILE A 871 -28.95 27.31 -5.25
C ILE A 871 -29.14 28.65 -4.55
N TYR A 872 -28.61 28.80 -3.33
CA TYR A 872 -28.72 29.97 -2.47
C TYR A 872 -27.40 30.75 -2.38
N GLY A 873 -26.69 30.70 -1.25
CA GLY A 873 -25.48 31.51 -1.03
C GLY A 873 -24.31 31.14 -1.95
N ARG A 874 -24.19 29.86 -2.31
CA ARG A 874 -23.20 29.31 -3.25
C ARG A 874 -23.47 29.69 -4.71
N ASP A 875 -24.71 30.10 -5.04
CA ASP A 875 -25.23 30.39 -6.40
C ASP A 875 -24.96 29.27 -7.44
N TYR A 876 -24.74 28.04 -7.00
CA TYR A 876 -24.49 26.88 -7.85
C TYR A 876 -25.82 26.18 -8.15
N HIS A 877 -26.08 25.85 -9.42
CA HIS A 877 -27.37 25.33 -9.88
C HIS A 877 -27.18 24.02 -10.65
N VAL A 878 -28.27 23.27 -10.88
CA VAL A 878 -28.23 22.00 -11.62
C VAL A 878 -27.63 22.15 -13.03
N ASN A 879 -27.77 23.33 -13.66
CA ASN A 879 -27.18 23.65 -14.96
C ASN A 879 -25.68 24.03 -14.89
N ASN A 880 -25.06 24.02 -13.71
CA ASN A 880 -23.62 24.13 -13.53
C ASN A 880 -22.95 22.75 -13.45
N ILE A 881 -23.71 21.68 -13.18
CA ILE A 881 -23.19 20.32 -13.07
C ILE A 881 -22.54 19.90 -14.40
N PRO A 882 -21.25 19.53 -14.42
CA PRO A 882 -20.52 19.12 -15.62
C PRO A 882 -20.87 17.66 -15.99
N ALA A 883 -22.13 17.42 -16.37
CA ALA A 883 -22.72 16.09 -16.45
C ALA A 883 -22.10 15.11 -17.48
N SER A 884 -21.27 15.57 -18.43
CA SER A 884 -20.47 14.69 -19.29
C SER A 884 -19.27 14.04 -18.56
N ASN A 885 -18.83 14.67 -17.47
CA ASN A 885 -17.64 14.30 -16.70
C ASN A 885 -17.97 13.36 -15.52
N LEU A 886 -19.22 12.89 -15.45
CA LEU A 886 -19.82 12.18 -14.34
C LEU A 886 -20.58 10.95 -14.85
N THR A 887 -20.68 9.94 -14.00
CA THR A 887 -21.53 8.76 -14.23
C THR A 887 -22.75 8.75 -13.33
N HIS A 888 -22.60 9.27 -12.10
CA HIS A 888 -23.65 9.33 -11.09
C HIS A 888 -23.70 10.71 -10.42
N VAL A 889 -24.91 11.20 -10.10
CA VAL A 889 -25.13 12.36 -9.22
C VAL A 889 -26.00 11.93 -8.05
N LEU A 890 -25.52 12.18 -6.84
CA LEU A 890 -26.25 11.98 -5.59
C LEU A 890 -26.90 13.30 -5.18
N PHE A 891 -28.21 13.32 -5.03
CA PHE A 891 -28.95 14.50 -4.62
C PHE A 891 -29.00 14.59 -3.09
N GLY A 892 -28.16 15.46 -2.51
CA GLY A 892 -28.09 15.71 -1.07
C GLY A 892 -29.04 16.84 -0.65
N PHE A 893 -30.10 16.63 0.14
CA PHE A 893 -30.58 15.36 0.69
C PHE A 893 -32.11 15.33 0.68
N ILE A 894 -32.64 14.12 0.79
CA ILE A 894 -34.03 13.82 1.12
C ILE A 894 -34.09 13.48 2.61
N ALA A 895 -35.09 14.01 3.32
CA ALA A 895 -35.29 13.74 4.74
C ALA A 895 -36.26 12.58 4.96
N MET A 896 -36.34 12.08 6.20
CA MET A 896 -37.33 11.12 6.65
C MET A 896 -38.22 11.75 7.73
N CYS A 897 -39.54 11.52 7.65
CA CYS A 897 -40.50 11.98 8.64
C CYS A 897 -40.28 11.29 9.99
N GLY A 898 -40.40 12.06 11.07
CA GLY A 898 -40.02 11.65 12.42
C GLY A 898 -39.25 12.78 13.12
N ASP A 899 -38.64 12.48 14.26
CA ASP A 899 -37.87 13.49 15.00
C ASP A 899 -36.53 13.78 14.30
N ASN A 900 -36.36 15.03 13.89
CA ASN A 900 -35.16 15.54 13.23
C ASN A 900 -34.58 16.73 14.06
N PRO A 901 -34.03 16.47 15.27
CA PRO A 901 -33.61 17.52 16.18
C PRO A 901 -32.33 18.26 15.76
N HIS A 902 -31.53 17.69 14.85
CA HIS A 902 -30.25 18.25 14.38
C HIS A 902 -30.33 18.95 13.01
N ALA A 903 -31.47 18.86 12.31
CA ALA A 903 -31.64 19.44 10.97
C ALA A 903 -31.48 20.97 11.01
N SER A 904 -30.46 21.47 10.30
CA SER A 904 -29.90 22.80 10.55
C SER A 904 -30.71 23.96 9.96
N GLY A 905 -30.52 25.16 10.51
CA GLY A 905 -31.10 26.40 9.97
C GLY A 905 -32.63 26.39 9.92
N GLY A 906 -33.18 26.38 8.69
CA GLY A 906 -34.62 26.29 8.44
C GLY A 906 -35.16 24.87 8.23
N ALA A 907 -34.28 23.88 8.02
CA ALA A 907 -34.64 22.54 7.54
C ALA A 907 -35.63 21.84 8.47
N GLN A 908 -35.39 21.83 9.79
CA GLN A 908 -36.29 21.22 10.76
C GLN A 908 -37.75 21.69 10.63
N ALA A 909 -37.96 23.00 10.40
CA ALA A 909 -39.30 23.58 10.28
C ALA A 909 -39.95 23.28 8.92
N ALA A 910 -39.15 23.16 7.85
CA ALA A 910 -39.63 22.79 6.52
C ALA A 910 -40.01 21.29 6.46
N ILE A 911 -39.14 20.40 6.95
CA ILE A 911 -39.38 18.95 7.11
C ILE A 911 -40.65 18.72 7.94
N ALA A 912 -40.78 19.37 9.10
CA ALA A 912 -41.98 19.27 9.94
C ALA A 912 -43.27 19.80 9.25
N SER A 913 -43.15 20.67 8.25
CA SER A 913 -44.29 21.12 7.44
C SER A 913 -44.62 20.14 6.30
N GLU A 914 -43.63 19.53 5.66
CA GLU A 914 -43.81 18.51 4.61
C GLU A 914 -44.24 17.14 5.17
N CYS A 915 -44.07 16.91 6.47
CA CYS A 915 -44.57 15.73 7.19
C CYS A 915 -45.95 15.91 7.84
N ALA A 916 -46.59 17.08 7.71
CA ALA A 916 -47.80 17.42 8.48
C ALA A 916 -49.04 16.57 8.14
N ASP A 917 -49.06 15.90 6.99
CA ASP A 917 -50.10 14.95 6.55
C ASP A 917 -49.56 13.55 6.18
N LYS A 918 -48.30 13.26 6.54
CA LYS A 918 -47.61 11.97 6.34
C LYS A 918 -47.58 11.12 7.61
N GLN A 919 -47.21 9.85 7.47
CA GLN A 919 -46.79 9.01 8.59
C GLN A 919 -45.30 9.24 8.94
N ASP A 920 -44.95 8.99 10.21
CA ASP A 920 -43.55 8.79 10.60
C ASP A 920 -42.91 7.69 9.70
N PHE A 921 -41.64 7.90 9.39
CA PHE A 921 -40.78 7.10 8.50
C PHE A 921 -41.05 7.22 6.99
N GLU A 922 -42.00 8.05 6.54
CA GLU A 922 -42.10 8.40 5.11
C GLU A 922 -40.98 9.36 4.65
N VAL A 923 -40.44 9.17 3.45
CA VAL A 923 -39.47 10.09 2.84
C VAL A 923 -40.10 11.45 2.47
N THR A 924 -39.32 12.52 2.55
CA THR A 924 -39.80 13.90 2.43
C THR A 924 -38.75 14.89 1.92
N LEU A 925 -39.20 16.03 1.41
CA LEU A 925 -38.31 17.10 0.95
C LEU A 925 -37.76 17.90 2.14
N VAL A 926 -36.52 18.37 2.02
CA VAL A 926 -35.92 19.31 2.98
C VAL A 926 -36.39 20.73 2.64
N ASP A 927 -36.21 21.16 1.38
CA ASP A 927 -36.74 22.42 0.87
C ASP A 927 -37.65 22.19 -0.36
N ARG A 928 -38.95 22.38 -0.14
CA ARG A 928 -39.99 22.33 -1.18
C ARG A 928 -39.77 23.38 -2.28
N PHE A 929 -39.39 24.60 -1.89
CA PHE A 929 -39.20 25.70 -2.84
C PHE A 929 -38.00 25.44 -3.74
N ALA A 930 -36.88 25.00 -3.16
CA ALA A 930 -35.69 24.58 -3.91
C ALA A 930 -36.02 23.50 -4.95
N ASN A 931 -36.73 22.45 -4.53
CA ASN A 931 -36.91 21.25 -5.34
C ASN A 931 -38.04 21.33 -6.36
N LEU A 932 -39.16 22.01 -6.06
CA LEU A 932 -40.37 21.98 -6.90
C LEU A 932 -40.86 23.35 -7.39
N GLU A 933 -40.52 24.46 -6.72
CA GLU A 933 -41.21 25.75 -6.94
C GLU A 933 -40.33 26.86 -7.53
N LYS A 934 -39.00 26.83 -7.32
CA LYS A 934 -38.07 27.79 -7.95
C LYS A 934 -38.14 27.66 -9.46
N THR A 935 -38.47 28.76 -10.15
CA THR A 935 -38.51 28.83 -11.61
C THR A 935 -37.21 29.38 -12.18
N TYR A 936 -36.58 28.64 -13.08
CA TYR A 936 -35.40 29.02 -13.84
C TYR A 936 -35.78 29.63 -15.21
N PRO A 937 -34.89 30.38 -15.88
CA PRO A 937 -35.16 30.97 -17.19
C PRO A 937 -35.49 29.91 -18.25
N GLY A 938 -36.74 29.88 -18.72
CA GLY A 938 -37.24 28.89 -19.69
C GLY A 938 -38.11 27.78 -19.08
N ASP A 939 -38.35 27.79 -17.77
CA ASP A 939 -39.30 26.87 -17.14
C ASP A 939 -40.76 27.16 -17.53
N THR A 940 -41.54 26.08 -17.61
CA THR A 940 -42.99 26.09 -17.83
C THR A 940 -43.65 25.26 -16.75
N TRP A 941 -44.54 25.88 -15.95
CA TRP A 941 -45.29 25.26 -14.84
C TRP A 941 -46.17 24.04 -15.21
N TYR A 942 -46.27 23.72 -16.49
CA TYR A 942 -46.83 22.46 -16.97
C TYR A 942 -46.12 22.07 -18.25
N ASP A 943 -45.58 20.85 -18.31
CA ASP A 943 -45.07 20.24 -19.53
C ASP A 943 -46.16 19.36 -20.14
N ASP A 944 -46.73 19.77 -21.29
CA ASP A 944 -47.79 19.02 -21.98
C ASP A 944 -47.27 17.78 -22.75
N THR A 945 -45.95 17.60 -22.82
CA THR A 945 -45.28 16.41 -23.38
C THR A 945 -45.16 15.28 -22.35
N THR A 946 -44.92 15.61 -21.07
CA THR A 946 -44.71 14.62 -20.00
C THR A 946 -45.79 14.63 -18.91
N GLY A 947 -46.65 15.64 -18.88
CA GLY A 947 -47.77 15.78 -17.95
C GLY A 947 -47.41 16.30 -16.55
N GLN A 948 -46.17 16.77 -16.34
CA GLN A 948 -45.64 17.17 -15.03
C GLN A 948 -45.92 18.64 -14.66
N ASP A 949 -45.96 18.91 -13.35
CA ASP A 949 -46.39 20.17 -12.73
C ASP A 949 -45.37 20.75 -11.71
N TYR A 950 -44.10 20.31 -11.76
CA TYR A 950 -43.01 20.79 -10.89
C TYR A 950 -41.85 21.44 -11.66
N ASN A 951 -41.23 22.45 -11.03
CA ASN A 951 -40.03 23.15 -11.49
C ASN A 951 -38.86 22.79 -10.54
N GLY A 952 -38.08 23.77 -10.09
CA GLY A 952 -37.04 23.62 -9.09
C GLY A 952 -35.90 22.70 -9.53
N ASN A 953 -35.11 22.24 -8.55
CA ASN A 953 -33.99 21.33 -8.78
C ASN A 953 -34.45 20.04 -9.48
N PHE A 954 -35.62 19.50 -9.16
CA PHE A 954 -36.11 18.25 -9.75
C PHE A 954 -36.50 18.46 -11.23
N GLY A 955 -37.12 19.60 -11.55
CA GLY A 955 -37.41 20.00 -12.93
C GLY A 955 -36.13 20.21 -13.76
N GLN A 956 -35.04 20.68 -13.16
CA GLN A 956 -33.75 20.76 -13.86
C GLN A 956 -33.01 19.42 -13.94
N LEU A 957 -33.03 18.57 -12.90
CA LEU A 957 -32.36 17.25 -12.92
C LEU A 957 -32.98 16.33 -13.97
N ARG A 958 -34.31 16.35 -14.12
CA ARG A 958 -35.01 15.70 -15.24
C ARG A 958 -34.51 16.19 -16.60
N LYS A 959 -34.32 17.51 -16.77
CA LYS A 959 -33.80 18.10 -18.02
C LYS A 959 -32.34 17.73 -18.25
N LEU A 960 -31.52 17.68 -17.20
CA LEU A 960 -30.12 17.29 -17.25
C LEU A 960 -30.00 15.84 -17.73
N LYS A 961 -30.73 14.91 -17.10
CA LYS A 961 -30.78 13.50 -17.51
C LYS A 961 -31.34 13.29 -18.92
N ALA A 962 -32.32 14.09 -19.35
CA ALA A 962 -32.81 14.06 -20.72
C ALA A 962 -31.75 14.53 -21.76
N GLN A 963 -30.73 15.28 -21.33
CA GLN A 963 -29.58 15.68 -22.14
C GLN A 963 -28.40 14.68 -22.00
N HIS A 964 -28.26 14.04 -20.84
CA HIS A 964 -27.21 13.07 -20.51
C HIS A 964 -27.82 11.71 -20.07
N PRO A 965 -28.37 10.89 -20.98
CA PRO A 965 -29.15 9.69 -20.60
C PRO A 965 -28.34 8.54 -19.98
N HIS A 966 -27.01 8.66 -19.93
CA HIS A 966 -26.13 7.74 -19.22
C HIS A 966 -26.03 8.06 -17.73
N LEU A 967 -26.36 9.30 -17.32
CA LEU A 967 -26.19 9.77 -15.96
C LEU A 967 -27.24 9.13 -15.04
N LYS A 968 -26.78 8.37 -14.06
CA LYS A 968 -27.61 7.88 -12.95
C LYS A 968 -27.82 9.02 -11.96
N ILE A 969 -29.05 9.23 -11.50
CA ILE A 969 -29.35 10.24 -10.46
C ILE A 969 -30.02 9.52 -9.29
N LEU A 970 -29.45 9.59 -8.10
CA LEU A 970 -29.99 8.94 -6.91
C LEU A 970 -30.40 10.01 -5.87
N PRO A 971 -31.54 9.86 -5.18
CA PRO A 971 -31.85 10.64 -4.00
C PRO A 971 -31.04 10.08 -2.82
N SER A 972 -30.20 10.92 -2.21
CA SER A 972 -29.52 10.55 -0.97
C SER A 972 -30.43 10.87 0.22
N ILE A 973 -30.71 9.86 1.04
CA ILE A 973 -31.62 9.99 2.18
C ILE A 973 -30.81 10.02 3.47
N GLY A 974 -30.88 11.14 4.20
CA GLY A 974 -30.22 11.32 5.50
C GLY A 974 -29.10 12.36 5.48
N GLY A 975 -27.87 11.91 5.71
CA GLY A 975 -26.70 12.73 6.01
C GLY A 975 -26.66 13.23 7.46
N TRP A 976 -25.54 13.86 7.80
CA TRP A 976 -25.09 14.20 9.16
C TRP A 976 -26.18 14.78 10.08
N THR A 977 -27.01 15.68 9.55
CA THR A 977 -28.01 16.42 10.33
C THR A 977 -29.43 15.84 10.30
N MET A 978 -29.69 14.83 9.46
CA MET A 978 -31.03 14.27 9.23
C MET A 978 -31.07 12.74 9.38
N SER A 979 -29.99 12.13 9.89
CA SER A 979 -29.92 10.69 10.17
C SER A 979 -30.72 10.22 11.38
N THR A 980 -31.21 11.13 12.23
CA THR A 980 -31.88 10.79 13.51
C THR A 980 -33.08 9.83 13.39
N PRO A 981 -33.95 9.91 12.37
CA PRO A 981 -35.09 8.97 12.26
C PRO A 981 -34.68 7.52 11.95
N PHE A 982 -33.48 7.25 11.39
CA PHE A 982 -33.05 5.88 11.09
C PHE A 982 -33.02 4.98 12.33
N TYR A 983 -32.56 5.50 13.48
CA TYR A 983 -32.46 4.73 14.73
C TYR A 983 -33.81 4.16 15.19
N GLU A 984 -34.94 4.79 14.86
CA GLU A 984 -36.27 4.27 15.21
C GLU A 984 -36.99 3.61 14.02
N MET A 985 -36.64 3.99 12.78
CA MET A 985 -37.13 3.35 11.57
C MET A 985 -36.62 1.91 11.44
N ALA A 986 -35.31 1.69 11.60
CA ALA A 986 -34.68 0.41 11.32
C ALA A 986 -35.08 -0.69 12.33
N LYS A 987 -35.37 -0.30 13.58
CA LYS A 987 -35.64 -1.17 14.75
C LYS A 987 -36.74 -2.21 14.57
N ASN A 988 -37.69 -2.04 13.65
CA ASN A 988 -38.67 -3.09 13.35
C ASN A 988 -39.17 -3.09 11.89
N GLU A 989 -39.61 -4.27 11.45
CA GLU A 989 -40.06 -4.56 10.09
C GLU A 989 -41.22 -3.67 9.61
N ALA A 990 -42.16 -3.30 10.48
CA ALA A 990 -43.29 -2.46 10.09
C ALA A 990 -42.89 -0.99 9.87
N ASN A 991 -41.90 -0.48 10.62
CA ASN A 991 -41.34 0.85 10.39
C ASN A 991 -40.51 0.87 9.09
N ARG A 992 -39.66 -0.14 8.86
CA ARG A 992 -38.91 -0.27 7.60
C ARG A 992 -39.81 -0.39 6.37
N ALA A 993 -40.90 -1.17 6.46
CA ALA A 993 -41.85 -1.31 5.35
C ALA A 993 -42.45 0.04 4.90
N VAL A 994 -42.77 0.93 5.85
CA VAL A 994 -43.28 2.29 5.56
C VAL A 994 -42.22 3.12 4.84
N PHE A 995 -40.97 3.08 5.32
CA PHE A 995 -39.86 3.77 4.67
C PHE A 995 -39.64 3.26 3.24
N VAL A 996 -39.51 1.96 3.06
CA VAL A 996 -39.29 1.31 1.75
C VAL A 996 -40.43 1.61 0.78
N GLU A 997 -41.70 1.47 1.21
CA GLU A 997 -42.86 1.83 0.38
C GLU A 997 -42.84 3.32 0.00
N SER A 998 -42.48 4.21 0.93
CA SER A 998 -42.41 5.65 0.64
C SER A 998 -41.26 5.99 -0.32
N ALA A 999 -40.10 5.36 -0.21
CA ALA A 999 -38.95 5.56 -1.08
C ALA A 999 -39.24 5.09 -2.52
N VAL A 1000 -39.82 3.90 -2.68
CA VAL A 1000 -40.28 3.39 -3.99
C VAL A 1000 -41.35 4.32 -4.58
N ASN A 1001 -42.32 4.80 -3.79
CA ASN A 1001 -43.32 5.76 -4.27
C ASN A 1001 -42.71 7.13 -4.64
N PHE A 1002 -41.64 7.56 -3.98
CA PHE A 1002 -40.90 8.78 -4.31
C PHE A 1002 -40.16 8.64 -5.65
N ILE A 1003 -39.48 7.52 -5.88
CA ILE A 1003 -38.81 7.19 -7.16
C ILE A 1003 -39.84 7.03 -8.29
N LYS A 1004 -41.00 6.39 -8.04
CA LYS A 1004 -42.13 6.33 -9.00
C LYS A 1004 -42.69 7.70 -9.36
N LYS A 1005 -42.73 8.65 -8.41
CA LYS A 1005 -43.23 10.01 -8.63
C LYS A 1005 -42.23 10.89 -9.38
N TYR A 1006 -40.95 10.78 -9.03
CA TYR A 1006 -39.85 11.54 -9.58
C TYR A 1006 -38.99 10.60 -10.44
N ASP A 1007 -39.61 10.17 -11.55
CA ASP A 1007 -39.17 9.15 -12.50
C ASP A 1007 -37.75 9.33 -13.08
N PHE A 1008 -37.12 10.50 -12.90
CA PHE A 1008 -35.74 10.73 -13.28
C PHE A 1008 -34.71 10.11 -12.30
N PHE A 1009 -35.08 9.71 -11.08
CA PHE A 1009 -34.20 8.98 -10.17
C PHE A 1009 -34.02 7.50 -10.59
N ASP A 1010 -32.83 6.94 -10.38
CA ASP A 1010 -32.39 5.58 -10.78
C ASP A 1010 -32.11 4.63 -9.63
N GLY A 1011 -32.53 4.97 -8.41
CA GLY A 1011 -32.21 4.16 -7.25
C GLY A 1011 -32.43 4.93 -5.95
N VAL A 1012 -31.68 4.55 -4.93
CA VAL A 1012 -31.61 5.23 -3.63
C VAL A 1012 -30.20 5.19 -3.08
N ASP A 1013 -29.74 6.30 -2.53
CA ASP A 1013 -28.56 6.36 -1.66
C ASP A 1013 -29.03 6.52 -0.22
N ILE A 1014 -28.45 5.74 0.70
CA ILE A 1014 -28.78 5.75 2.12
C ILE A 1014 -27.58 6.29 2.88
N ASP A 1015 -27.68 7.53 3.35
CA ASP A 1015 -26.64 8.17 4.15
C ASP A 1015 -27.08 8.20 5.61
N TRP A 1016 -26.88 7.07 6.30
CA TRP A 1016 -27.14 6.95 7.73
C TRP A 1016 -25.84 7.17 8.49
N GLU A 1017 -25.72 8.34 9.12
CA GLU A 1017 -24.58 8.72 9.96
C GLU A 1017 -24.91 8.63 11.47
N TYR A 1018 -24.57 7.56 12.19
CA TYR A 1018 -24.05 6.26 11.76
C TYR A 1018 -24.74 5.12 12.54
N PRO A 1019 -24.97 3.94 11.96
CA PRO A 1019 -25.32 2.74 12.71
C PRO A 1019 -24.35 2.52 13.89
N VAL A 1020 -24.87 2.12 15.05
CA VAL A 1020 -24.11 1.82 16.29
C VAL A 1020 -23.45 3.05 16.96
N TYR A 1021 -22.89 3.99 16.20
CA TYR A 1021 -22.17 5.18 16.70
C TYR A 1021 -23.00 6.47 16.80
N GLY A 1022 -24.16 6.53 16.16
CA GLY A 1022 -25.18 7.57 16.39
C GLY A 1022 -24.93 8.94 15.74
N GLY A 1023 -23.69 9.26 15.37
CA GLY A 1023 -23.34 10.50 14.67
C GLY A 1023 -23.69 11.74 15.48
N THR A 1024 -24.71 12.49 15.05
CA THR A 1024 -25.25 13.64 15.80
C THR A 1024 -26.10 13.26 17.02
N ALA A 1025 -26.61 12.03 17.09
CA ALA A 1025 -27.46 11.51 18.16
C ALA A 1025 -26.92 10.20 18.79
N PRO A 1026 -25.71 10.22 19.41
CA PRO A 1026 -25.04 9.06 20.01
C PRO A 1026 -25.81 8.38 21.16
N GLU A 1027 -26.86 8.99 21.69
CA GLU A 1027 -27.74 8.41 22.70
C GLU A 1027 -28.85 7.51 22.16
N LEU A 1028 -29.07 7.47 20.83
CA LEU A 1028 -30.13 6.70 20.18
C LEU A 1028 -29.65 5.39 19.52
N SER A 1029 -28.35 5.30 19.21
CA SER A 1029 -27.75 4.16 18.51
C SER A 1029 -27.56 2.96 19.43
N THR A 1030 -27.55 1.76 18.83
CA THR A 1030 -27.46 0.50 19.54
C THR A 1030 -26.70 -0.56 18.73
N ALA A 1031 -26.22 -1.62 19.40
CA ALA A 1031 -25.67 -2.78 18.68
C ALA A 1031 -26.69 -3.52 17.79
N ALA A 1032 -28.00 -3.26 17.93
CA ALA A 1032 -29.03 -3.80 17.03
C ALA A 1032 -29.09 -3.06 15.68
N ASP A 1033 -28.47 -1.87 15.58
CA ASP A 1033 -28.43 -1.07 14.36
C ASP A 1033 -27.69 -1.81 13.23
N ARG A 1034 -26.66 -2.61 13.57
CA ARG A 1034 -25.91 -3.51 12.70
C ARG A 1034 -26.84 -4.39 11.85
N ASP A 1035 -27.65 -5.20 12.51
CA ASP A 1035 -28.56 -6.14 11.86
C ASP A 1035 -29.73 -5.41 11.19
N ALA A 1036 -30.11 -4.25 11.72
CA ALA A 1036 -31.19 -3.42 11.20
C ALA A 1036 -30.81 -2.68 9.89
N TYR A 1037 -29.55 -2.28 9.73
CA TYR A 1037 -28.97 -1.74 8.49
C TYR A 1037 -28.97 -2.80 7.39
N THR A 1038 -28.47 -4.01 7.67
CA THR A 1038 -28.50 -5.13 6.71
C THR A 1038 -29.93 -5.51 6.33
N ALA A 1039 -30.86 -5.51 7.29
CA ALA A 1039 -32.27 -5.72 7.03
C ALA A 1039 -32.90 -4.61 6.18
N LEU A 1040 -32.48 -3.35 6.33
CA LEU A 1040 -32.92 -2.24 5.50
C LEU A 1040 -32.49 -2.40 4.04
N MET A 1041 -31.22 -2.74 3.78
CA MET A 1041 -30.73 -2.93 2.40
C MET A 1041 -31.43 -4.09 1.70
N ARG A 1042 -31.65 -5.22 2.40
CA ARG A 1042 -32.45 -6.34 1.90
C ARG A 1042 -33.88 -5.90 1.53
N ASP A 1043 -34.55 -5.19 2.44
CA ASP A 1043 -35.95 -4.81 2.27
C ASP A 1043 -36.10 -3.77 1.14
N LEU A 1044 -35.12 -2.89 0.94
CA LEU A 1044 -35.02 -2.00 -0.23
C LEU A 1044 -34.80 -2.77 -1.54
N ARG A 1045 -33.85 -3.73 -1.58
CA ARG A 1045 -33.50 -4.50 -2.80
C ARG A 1045 -34.72 -5.23 -3.35
N ALA A 1046 -35.43 -5.96 -2.50
CA ALA A 1046 -36.66 -6.65 -2.87
C ALA A 1046 -37.72 -5.72 -3.48
N ALA A 1047 -37.90 -4.52 -2.92
CA ALA A 1047 -38.90 -3.56 -3.40
C ALA A 1047 -38.47 -2.81 -4.68
N LEU A 1048 -37.16 -2.61 -4.89
CA LEU A 1048 -36.62 -2.04 -6.14
C LEU A 1048 -36.53 -3.09 -7.27
N ASP A 1049 -36.45 -4.37 -6.95
CA ASP A 1049 -36.57 -5.46 -7.93
C ASP A 1049 -38.03 -5.61 -8.41
N GLU A 1050 -39.02 -5.49 -7.52
CA GLU A 1050 -40.43 -5.38 -7.92
C GLU A 1050 -40.68 -4.11 -8.78
N LEU A 1051 -40.02 -3.00 -8.47
CA LEU A 1051 -40.08 -1.77 -9.29
C LEU A 1051 -39.43 -1.96 -10.67
N ALA A 1052 -38.33 -2.72 -10.74
CA ALA A 1052 -37.65 -3.06 -11.99
C ALA A 1052 -38.55 -3.90 -12.90
N GLU A 1053 -39.23 -4.93 -12.36
CA GLU A 1053 -40.23 -5.71 -13.10
C GLU A 1053 -41.42 -4.86 -13.57
N GLU A 1054 -41.91 -3.92 -12.76
CA GLU A 1054 -43.05 -3.05 -13.10
C GLU A 1054 -42.73 -2.06 -14.24
N THR A 1055 -41.50 -1.53 -14.27
CA THR A 1055 -41.12 -0.40 -15.13
C THR A 1055 -40.20 -0.76 -16.31
N GLY A 1056 -39.51 -1.91 -16.27
CA GLY A 1056 -38.50 -2.28 -17.25
C GLY A 1056 -37.22 -1.44 -17.15
N ARG A 1057 -36.86 -1.02 -15.94
CA ARG A 1057 -35.64 -0.25 -15.63
C ARG A 1057 -34.82 -0.95 -14.56
N GLU A 1058 -33.51 -0.71 -14.55
CA GLU A 1058 -32.63 -1.07 -13.45
C GLU A 1058 -32.68 0.02 -12.37
N TYR A 1059 -32.50 -0.39 -11.10
CA TYR A 1059 -32.48 0.51 -9.94
C TYR A 1059 -31.37 0.14 -8.96
N GLU A 1060 -30.55 1.13 -8.60
CA GLU A 1060 -29.40 0.99 -7.72
C GLU A 1060 -29.74 1.20 -6.24
N ILE A 1061 -29.01 0.53 -5.37
CA ILE A 1061 -28.94 0.80 -3.92
C ILE A 1061 -27.50 1.10 -3.57
N THR A 1062 -27.29 2.26 -2.95
CA THR A 1062 -25.96 2.72 -2.53
C THR A 1062 -26.02 3.26 -1.10
N SER A 1063 -24.86 3.45 -0.48
CA SER A 1063 -24.76 4.05 0.84
C SER A 1063 -23.41 4.73 1.03
N ALA A 1064 -23.44 5.94 1.59
CA ALA A 1064 -22.25 6.58 2.15
C ALA A 1064 -21.88 5.96 3.51
N VAL A 1065 -20.60 5.65 3.70
CA VAL A 1065 -20.10 4.99 4.92
C VAL A 1065 -18.94 5.75 5.55
N GLY A 1066 -18.95 5.83 6.88
CA GLY A 1066 -17.91 6.51 7.66
C GLY A 1066 -16.60 5.72 7.69
N ALA A 1067 -15.49 6.39 7.42
CA ALA A 1067 -14.18 5.78 7.19
C ALA A 1067 -13.39 5.31 8.44
N ALA A 1068 -13.85 5.62 9.65
CA ALA A 1068 -13.12 5.28 10.87
C ALA A 1068 -13.16 3.75 11.15
N PRO A 1069 -12.04 3.10 11.55
CA PRO A 1069 -11.98 1.64 11.69
C PRO A 1069 -13.09 1.04 12.55
N GLU A 1070 -13.42 1.70 13.66
CA GLU A 1070 -14.43 1.26 14.61
C GLU A 1070 -15.86 1.37 14.06
N LYS A 1071 -16.13 2.38 13.21
CA LYS A 1071 -17.40 2.49 12.46
C LYS A 1071 -17.52 1.38 11.43
N ILE A 1072 -16.41 1.03 10.76
CA ILE A 1072 -16.39 -0.02 9.73
C ILE A 1072 -16.68 -1.39 10.37
N ALA A 1073 -15.98 -1.73 11.47
CA ALA A 1073 -16.12 -3.02 12.16
C ALA A 1073 -17.50 -3.26 12.82
N ALA A 1074 -18.34 -2.23 12.97
CA ALA A 1074 -19.63 -2.34 13.65
C ALA A 1074 -20.82 -2.70 12.74
N VAL A 1075 -20.64 -2.76 11.42
CA VAL A 1075 -21.69 -3.07 10.43
C VAL A 1075 -21.36 -4.38 9.70
N ASP A 1076 -22.39 -5.17 9.39
CA ASP A 1076 -22.27 -6.43 8.66
C ASP A 1076 -22.15 -6.18 7.14
N TYR A 1077 -21.01 -5.63 6.71
CA TYR A 1077 -20.82 -5.22 5.31
C TYR A 1077 -20.79 -6.40 4.33
N ALA A 1078 -20.19 -7.53 4.71
CA ALA A 1078 -20.30 -8.79 3.97
C ALA A 1078 -21.76 -9.14 3.65
N SER A 1079 -22.67 -9.13 4.64
CA SER A 1079 -24.10 -9.38 4.38
C SER A 1079 -24.79 -8.22 3.64
N ALA A 1080 -24.50 -6.97 3.98
CA ALA A 1080 -25.21 -5.81 3.44
C ALA A 1080 -24.92 -5.58 1.94
N THR A 1081 -23.66 -5.74 1.51
CA THR A 1081 -23.23 -5.56 0.11
C THR A 1081 -23.82 -6.57 -0.87
N THR A 1082 -24.39 -7.68 -0.39
CA THR A 1082 -25.19 -8.58 -1.25
C THR A 1082 -26.44 -7.90 -1.83
N TYR A 1083 -26.92 -6.83 -1.20
CA TYR A 1083 -28.12 -6.07 -1.57
C TYR A 1083 -27.82 -4.69 -2.19
N MET A 1084 -26.55 -4.31 -2.31
CA MET A 1084 -26.11 -2.98 -2.71
C MET A 1084 -25.30 -3.06 -4.00
N ASP A 1085 -25.36 -2.00 -4.81
CA ASP A 1085 -24.58 -1.85 -6.03
C ASP A 1085 -23.20 -1.26 -5.71
N TYR A 1086 -23.14 -0.18 -4.91
CA TYR A 1086 -21.91 0.47 -4.46
C TYR A 1086 -21.93 0.88 -2.98
N ILE A 1087 -20.75 0.86 -2.35
CA ILE A 1087 -20.43 1.55 -1.10
C ILE A 1087 -19.58 2.78 -1.43
N PHE A 1088 -20.04 3.95 -0.99
CA PHE A 1088 -19.28 5.18 -1.09
C PHE A 1088 -18.52 5.45 0.21
N LEU A 1089 -17.22 5.15 0.22
CA LEU A 1089 -16.37 5.39 1.38
C LEU A 1089 -16.08 6.89 1.52
N MET A 1090 -16.53 7.49 2.62
CA MET A 1090 -16.22 8.87 2.97
C MET A 1090 -14.79 8.98 3.52
N SER A 1091 -13.77 8.72 2.68
CA SER A 1091 -12.33 8.79 3.01
C SER A 1091 -11.82 10.23 3.12
N TYR A 1092 -12.54 11.02 3.90
CA TYR A 1092 -12.24 12.38 4.30
C TYR A 1092 -12.71 12.55 5.76
N ASP A 1093 -12.48 13.73 6.32
CA ASP A 1093 -12.86 14.10 7.69
C ASP A 1093 -12.23 13.24 8.80
N TYR A 1094 -11.09 12.63 8.51
CA TYR A 1094 -10.21 11.99 9.48
C TYR A 1094 -9.68 12.97 10.55
N MET A 1095 -9.54 14.25 10.19
CA MET A 1095 -9.06 15.34 11.06
C MET A 1095 -9.84 16.62 10.82
N GLY A 1096 -10.00 17.45 11.84
CA GLY A 1096 -10.68 18.73 11.71
C GLY A 1096 -10.67 19.54 13.01
N ALA A 1097 -11.15 20.78 12.94
CA ALA A 1097 -11.09 21.74 14.04
C ALA A 1097 -12.04 21.48 15.23
N TRP A 1098 -12.68 20.31 15.27
CA TRP A 1098 -13.20 19.71 16.51
C TRP A 1098 -12.07 19.28 17.46
N ALA A 1099 -10.87 19.06 16.93
CA ALA A 1099 -9.63 18.83 17.67
C ALA A 1099 -8.68 20.03 17.53
N ASN A 1100 -7.91 20.31 18.60
CA ASN A 1100 -6.88 21.36 18.60
C ASN A 1100 -5.53 20.90 18.01
N THR A 1101 -5.45 19.72 17.40
CA THR A 1101 -4.26 19.23 16.69
C THR A 1101 -4.53 19.33 15.19
N THR A 1102 -3.62 19.93 14.43
CA THR A 1102 -3.66 19.94 12.96
C THR A 1102 -3.37 18.55 12.38
N GLY A 1103 -3.68 18.33 11.11
CA GLY A 1103 -3.37 17.08 10.43
C GLY A 1103 -4.07 16.98 9.08
N HIS A 1104 -3.76 15.93 8.33
CA HIS A 1104 -4.44 15.66 7.07
C HIS A 1104 -5.87 15.20 7.30
N HIS A 1105 -6.86 15.82 6.66
CA HIS A 1105 -8.26 15.38 6.80
C HIS A 1105 -8.68 14.32 5.76
N THR A 1106 -7.92 14.14 4.68
CA THR A 1106 -8.24 13.19 3.60
C THR A 1106 -7.00 12.51 2.97
N PRO A 1107 -5.98 12.11 3.75
CA PRO A 1107 -4.76 11.53 3.18
C PRO A 1107 -5.01 10.17 2.54
N LEU A 1108 -4.19 9.79 1.57
CA LEU A 1108 -4.23 8.46 0.96
C LEU A 1108 -3.62 7.42 1.92
N TYR A 1109 -2.41 7.67 2.41
CA TYR A 1109 -1.66 6.80 3.32
C TYR A 1109 -1.40 7.48 4.68
N ASN A 1110 -0.73 6.81 5.60
CA ASN A 1110 -0.39 7.37 6.90
C ASN A 1110 1.04 7.96 6.94
N ASN A 1111 1.20 9.08 7.66
CA ASN A 1111 2.50 9.66 8.04
C ASN A 1111 2.54 10.06 9.55
N ASN A 1112 1.57 9.56 10.33
CA ASN A 1112 1.54 9.73 11.78
C ASN A 1112 1.08 8.45 12.48
N GLU A 1113 2.04 7.79 13.12
CA GLU A 1113 1.81 6.57 13.90
C GLU A 1113 0.82 6.79 15.06
N GLU A 1114 0.69 8.01 15.62
CA GLU A 1114 -0.33 8.34 16.64
C GLU A 1114 -1.79 8.28 16.11
N ARG A 1115 -1.98 8.10 14.79
CA ARG A 1115 -3.31 8.06 14.13
C ARG A 1115 -3.39 6.96 13.05
N GLU A 1116 -2.88 5.79 13.38
CA GLU A 1116 -3.12 4.56 12.63
C GLU A 1116 -4.62 4.37 12.29
N GLY A 1117 -4.93 3.85 11.10
CA GLY A 1117 -6.30 3.64 10.62
C GLY A 1117 -7.03 4.86 10.07
N PHE A 1118 -6.59 6.09 10.35
CA PHE A 1118 -7.26 7.33 9.91
C PHE A 1118 -6.73 7.86 8.56
N ASN A 1119 -6.74 7.01 7.53
CA ASN A 1119 -6.34 7.31 6.15
C ASN A 1119 -7.09 6.45 5.12
N THR A 1120 -7.12 6.89 3.85
CA THR A 1120 -7.90 6.25 2.78
C THR A 1120 -7.54 4.78 2.59
N HIS A 1121 -6.25 4.45 2.56
CA HIS A 1121 -5.76 3.08 2.35
C HIS A 1121 -6.27 2.15 3.46
N ALA A 1122 -6.07 2.51 4.73
CA ALA A 1122 -6.52 1.71 5.86
C ALA A 1122 -8.04 1.54 5.88
N SER A 1123 -8.81 2.61 5.60
CA SER A 1123 -10.27 2.51 5.50
C SER A 1123 -10.74 1.60 4.36
N VAL A 1124 -10.01 1.56 3.24
CA VAL A 1124 -10.25 0.60 2.15
C VAL A 1124 -9.90 -0.82 2.60
N GLN A 1125 -8.73 -1.06 3.19
CA GLN A 1125 -8.37 -2.41 3.68
C GLN A 1125 -9.34 -2.94 4.74
N ASN A 1126 -9.86 -2.06 5.60
CA ASN A 1126 -10.87 -2.39 6.59
C ASN A 1126 -12.21 -2.80 5.95
N LEU A 1127 -12.67 -2.11 4.90
CA LEU A 1127 -13.89 -2.49 4.18
C LEU A 1127 -13.71 -3.78 3.36
N LEU A 1128 -12.57 -3.93 2.67
CA LEU A 1128 -12.23 -5.19 1.97
C LEU A 1128 -12.18 -6.38 2.94
N THR A 1129 -11.59 -6.17 4.12
CA THR A 1129 -11.54 -7.17 5.21
C THR A 1129 -12.92 -7.42 5.81
N ALA A 1130 -13.80 -6.43 5.90
CA ALA A 1130 -15.21 -6.59 6.30
C ALA A 1130 -16.11 -7.20 5.19
N GLY A 1131 -15.51 -7.79 4.14
CA GLY A 1131 -16.21 -8.53 3.09
C GLY A 1131 -16.81 -7.67 1.97
N VAL A 1132 -16.42 -6.41 1.82
CA VAL A 1132 -16.85 -5.56 0.69
C VAL A 1132 -16.07 -5.96 -0.57
N PRO A 1133 -16.73 -6.33 -1.69
CA PRO A 1133 -16.04 -6.57 -2.95
C PRO A 1133 -15.39 -5.29 -3.49
N SER A 1134 -14.17 -5.37 -4.00
CA SER A 1134 -13.43 -4.20 -4.55
C SER A 1134 -14.24 -3.48 -5.63
N SER A 1135 -14.88 -4.24 -6.52
CA SER A 1135 -15.76 -3.77 -7.60
C SER A 1135 -17.05 -3.07 -7.15
N LYS A 1136 -17.33 -3.03 -5.85
CA LYS A 1136 -18.42 -2.23 -5.23
C LYS A 1136 -17.92 -1.06 -4.40
N LEU A 1137 -16.61 -0.97 -4.12
CA LEU A 1137 -16.04 0.05 -3.22
C LEU A 1137 -15.56 1.28 -3.99
N VAL A 1138 -15.98 2.46 -3.55
CA VAL A 1138 -15.73 3.76 -4.20
C VAL A 1138 -15.00 4.69 -3.23
N VAL A 1139 -13.90 5.31 -3.66
CA VAL A 1139 -13.03 6.15 -2.80
C VAL A 1139 -13.48 7.61 -2.79
N GLY A 1140 -13.58 8.23 -1.61
CA GLY A 1140 -13.92 9.64 -1.44
C GLY A 1140 -12.75 10.61 -1.62
N GLY A 1141 -12.93 11.59 -2.51
CA GLY A 1141 -12.13 12.81 -2.60
C GLY A 1141 -12.90 14.02 -2.05
N ALA A 1142 -12.20 14.95 -1.40
CA ALA A 1142 -12.82 16.14 -0.81
C ALA A 1142 -12.67 17.37 -1.73
N PHE A 1143 -13.77 18.00 -2.12
CA PHE A 1143 -13.77 19.25 -2.88
C PHE A 1143 -13.71 20.49 -1.97
N TYR A 1144 -13.11 20.30 -0.80
CA TYR A 1144 -12.90 21.26 0.27
C TYR A 1144 -11.66 20.86 1.08
N GLY A 1145 -11.12 21.81 1.84
CA GLY A 1145 -10.14 21.58 2.89
C GLY A 1145 -10.70 21.81 4.28
N ARG A 1146 -9.95 21.38 5.30
CA ARG A 1146 -10.21 21.67 6.72
C ARG A 1146 -9.08 22.47 7.34
N GLY A 1147 -9.46 23.52 8.08
CA GLY A 1147 -8.54 24.59 8.50
C GLY A 1147 -8.58 24.96 9.98
N TRP A 1148 -7.42 25.35 10.50
CA TRP A 1148 -7.15 25.74 11.89
C TRP A 1148 -6.45 27.11 11.98
N VAL A 1149 -6.64 27.83 13.09
CA VAL A 1149 -5.98 29.13 13.39
C VAL A 1149 -5.10 29.08 14.63
N GLY A 1150 -4.08 29.93 14.66
CA GLY A 1150 -3.18 30.07 15.80
C GLY A 1150 -2.36 28.81 16.09
N THR A 1151 -2.09 28.02 15.05
CA THR A 1151 -1.17 26.87 15.10
C THR A 1151 0.21 27.36 15.51
N GLN A 1152 0.73 26.83 16.61
CA GLN A 1152 1.95 27.33 17.24
C GLN A 1152 3.19 26.68 16.64
N ASN A 1153 4.19 27.50 16.28
CA ASN A 1153 5.51 27.06 15.84
C ASN A 1153 6.34 26.56 17.04
N THR A 1154 5.96 25.39 17.55
CA THR A 1154 6.42 24.83 18.84
C THR A 1154 6.49 23.30 18.89
N ASN A 1155 6.09 22.56 17.85
CA ASN A 1155 6.35 21.12 17.79
C ASN A 1155 7.53 20.88 16.84
N ALA A 1156 8.52 20.10 17.28
CA ALA A 1156 9.86 20.18 16.72
C ALA A 1156 10.37 18.85 16.14
N ALA A 1157 9.61 17.76 16.36
CA ALA A 1157 10.01 16.39 16.03
C ALA A 1157 10.16 16.16 14.51
N LYS A 1158 9.07 16.37 13.76
CA LYS A 1158 9.07 16.28 12.29
C LYS A 1158 9.20 17.68 11.68
N SER A 1159 10.37 18.30 11.89
CA SER A 1159 10.61 19.72 11.53
C SER A 1159 10.41 20.04 10.03
N ASP A 1160 10.66 19.08 9.14
CA ASP A 1160 10.40 19.20 7.69
C ASP A 1160 8.91 19.12 7.30
N LEU A 1161 8.06 18.53 8.16
CA LEU A 1161 6.60 18.47 7.98
C LEU A 1161 5.86 19.56 8.78
N PHE A 1162 6.56 20.32 9.63
CA PHE A 1162 5.95 21.35 10.46
C PHE A 1162 5.26 22.42 9.59
N PRO A 1163 3.96 22.74 9.79
CA PRO A 1163 3.19 22.68 11.04
C PRO A 1163 2.25 21.48 11.20
N LEU A 1164 2.39 20.45 10.37
CA LEU A 1164 1.55 19.26 10.44
C LEU A 1164 1.64 18.62 11.85
N TYR A 1165 0.52 18.19 12.40
CA TYR A 1165 0.39 17.67 13.78
C TYR A 1165 0.79 18.68 14.89
N GLY A 1166 0.85 19.97 14.57
CA GLY A 1166 1.02 21.08 15.50
C GLY A 1166 -0.25 21.42 16.31
N GLN A 1167 -0.07 22.12 17.42
CA GLN A 1167 -1.16 22.56 18.30
C GLN A 1167 -1.76 23.92 17.87
N ALA A 1168 -3.07 23.93 17.64
CA ALA A 1168 -3.88 25.07 17.21
C ALA A 1168 -4.80 25.64 18.30
N SER A 1169 -5.39 26.80 18.02
CA SER A 1169 -6.26 27.54 18.95
C SER A 1169 -7.76 27.47 18.63
N GLY A 1170 -8.12 26.93 17.45
CA GLY A 1170 -9.51 26.75 17.01
C GLY A 1170 -9.63 26.64 15.48
N ALA A 1171 -10.86 26.65 14.99
CA ALA A 1171 -11.19 26.56 13.56
C ALA A 1171 -10.83 27.84 12.78
N ALA A 1172 -10.28 27.68 11.58
CA ALA A 1172 -10.01 28.79 10.67
C ALA A 1172 -11.30 29.44 10.14
N LYS A 1173 -11.19 30.65 9.58
CA LYS A 1173 -12.29 31.20 8.78
C LYS A 1173 -12.46 30.32 7.55
N GLY A 1174 -13.62 29.70 7.41
CA GLY A 1174 -14.00 28.96 6.21
C GLY A 1174 -14.79 29.79 5.19
N THR A 1175 -15.27 29.10 4.17
CA THR A 1175 -16.08 29.68 3.09
C THR A 1175 -17.53 29.86 3.55
N TRP A 1176 -18.13 28.79 4.11
CA TRP A 1176 -19.50 28.79 4.64
C TRP A 1176 -19.57 28.50 6.15
N GLU A 1177 -18.72 27.61 6.66
CA GLU A 1177 -18.64 27.23 8.08
C GLU A 1177 -17.19 27.40 8.59
N ALA A 1178 -17.01 27.67 9.88
CA ALA A 1178 -15.66 27.76 10.46
C ALA A 1178 -14.91 26.42 10.38
N GLY A 1179 -13.73 26.42 9.78
CA GLY A 1179 -12.89 25.24 9.61
C GLY A 1179 -13.17 24.38 8.37
N VAL A 1180 -14.00 24.87 7.41
CA VAL A 1180 -14.24 24.24 6.10
C VAL A 1180 -14.03 25.26 4.99
N GLN A 1181 -13.16 24.97 4.03
CA GLN A 1181 -12.83 25.87 2.91
C GLN A 1181 -13.06 25.16 1.57
N ASP A 1182 -13.99 25.66 0.75
CA ASP A 1182 -14.25 25.12 -0.60
C ASP A 1182 -12.97 25.17 -1.45
N TYR A 1183 -12.73 24.18 -2.33
CA TYR A 1183 -11.55 24.20 -3.20
C TYR A 1183 -11.48 25.45 -4.10
N ARG A 1184 -12.63 25.99 -4.55
CA ARG A 1184 -12.70 27.27 -5.27
C ARG A 1184 -12.23 28.48 -4.44
N ASP A 1185 -12.49 28.50 -3.13
CA ASP A 1185 -12.02 29.56 -2.22
C ASP A 1185 -10.52 29.38 -1.96
N LEU A 1186 -10.07 28.13 -1.73
CA LEU A 1186 -8.66 27.78 -1.62
C LEU A 1186 -7.87 28.21 -2.86
N TYR A 1187 -8.38 27.96 -4.06
CA TYR A 1187 -7.74 28.37 -5.31
C TYR A 1187 -7.58 29.90 -5.41
N ASP A 1188 -8.69 30.65 -5.30
CA ASP A 1188 -8.70 32.10 -5.53
C ASP A 1188 -7.98 32.90 -4.42
N ASN A 1189 -8.02 32.43 -3.16
CA ASN A 1189 -7.54 33.21 -2.00
C ASN A 1189 -6.29 32.64 -1.29
N TYR A 1190 -5.89 31.39 -1.51
CA TYR A 1190 -4.83 30.72 -0.73
C TYR A 1190 -3.74 30.05 -1.58
N ILE A 1191 -4.09 29.37 -2.68
CA ILE A 1191 -3.17 28.64 -3.57
C ILE A 1191 -2.67 29.54 -4.71
N GLY A 1192 -3.60 30.19 -5.42
CA GLY A 1192 -3.35 31.01 -6.60
C GLY A 1192 -2.94 30.23 -7.85
N THR A 1193 -2.94 30.92 -9.00
CA THR A 1193 -2.75 30.34 -10.35
C THR A 1193 -1.44 29.58 -10.56
N ASN A 1194 -0.45 29.77 -9.69
CA ASN A 1194 0.87 29.14 -9.80
C ASN A 1194 1.00 27.86 -8.96
N GLY A 1195 -0.01 27.49 -8.16
CA GLY A 1195 0.05 26.32 -7.28
C GLY A 1195 0.93 26.48 -6.02
N THR A 1196 1.67 27.59 -5.87
CA THR A 1196 2.71 27.76 -4.83
C THR A 1196 2.21 28.36 -3.51
N GLY A 1197 0.99 28.89 -3.47
CA GLY A 1197 0.49 29.70 -2.35
C GLY A 1197 0.53 31.22 -2.64
N ILE A 1198 -0.45 31.93 -2.08
CA ILE A 1198 -0.64 33.39 -2.15
C ILE A 1198 -1.09 33.97 -0.80
N ASN A 1199 -1.20 35.30 -0.69
CA ASN A 1199 -1.70 36.02 0.50
C ASN A 1199 -0.97 35.71 1.83
N GLY A 1200 0.24 35.15 1.76
CA GLY A 1200 1.05 34.76 2.93
C GLY A 1200 1.00 33.26 3.26
N PHE A 1201 0.18 32.49 2.54
CA PHE A 1201 0.25 31.03 2.54
C PHE A 1201 1.34 30.53 1.59
N SER A 1202 2.02 29.48 1.99
CA SER A 1202 2.76 28.56 1.11
C SER A 1202 1.92 27.31 0.89
N ALA A 1203 1.94 26.75 -0.32
CA ALA A 1203 1.43 25.41 -0.58
C ALA A 1203 2.53 24.37 -0.35
N HIS A 1204 2.15 23.23 0.23
CA HIS A 1204 3.00 22.12 0.61
C HIS A 1204 2.33 20.80 0.26
N TYR A 1205 3.14 19.74 0.19
CA TYR A 1205 2.68 18.39 -0.06
C TYR A 1205 3.40 17.41 0.88
N ASP A 1206 2.67 16.45 1.39
CA ASP A 1206 3.20 15.31 2.14
C ASP A 1206 3.30 14.13 1.17
N GLU A 1207 4.54 13.83 0.77
CA GLU A 1207 4.88 12.77 -0.18
C GLU A 1207 4.59 11.36 0.35
N ILE A 1208 4.54 11.17 1.68
CA ILE A 1208 4.24 9.86 2.29
C ILE A 1208 2.74 9.66 2.38
N ALA A 1209 2.01 10.67 2.86
CA ALA A 1209 0.55 10.62 2.99
C ALA A 1209 -0.20 10.80 1.65
N GLU A 1210 0.51 11.22 0.58
CA GLU A 1210 -0.04 11.73 -0.69
C GLU A 1210 -1.16 12.75 -0.43
N ALA A 1211 -0.84 13.80 0.35
CA ALA A 1211 -1.79 14.77 0.89
C ALA A 1211 -1.30 16.21 0.81
N ALA A 1212 -2.16 17.14 0.39
CA ALA A 1212 -1.81 18.56 0.25
C ALA A 1212 -2.16 19.39 1.50
N TYR A 1213 -1.36 20.42 1.77
CA TYR A 1213 -1.66 21.40 2.81
C TYR A 1213 -1.14 22.81 2.49
N LEU A 1214 -1.72 23.80 3.16
CA LEU A 1214 -1.40 25.21 3.07
C LEU A 1214 -0.97 25.72 4.45
N TRP A 1215 0.06 26.55 4.50
CA TRP A 1215 0.58 27.12 5.75
C TRP A 1215 0.88 28.61 5.66
N ASN A 1216 0.30 29.40 6.56
CA ASN A 1216 0.64 30.80 6.77
C ASN A 1216 1.35 30.97 8.12
N SER A 1217 2.69 30.96 8.07
CA SER A 1217 3.57 31.12 9.24
C SER A 1217 3.46 32.47 9.95
N SER A 1218 2.79 33.46 9.35
CA SER A 1218 2.58 34.79 9.94
C SER A 1218 1.27 34.93 10.71
N THR A 1219 0.24 34.15 10.38
CA THR A 1219 -1.05 34.13 11.12
C THR A 1219 -1.25 32.87 11.96
N GLY A 1220 -0.49 31.81 11.69
CA GLY A 1220 -0.70 30.49 12.30
C GLY A 1220 -1.87 29.72 11.67
N GLU A 1221 -2.23 30.03 10.42
CA GLU A 1221 -3.31 29.35 9.70
C GLU A 1221 -2.79 28.16 8.88
N PHE A 1222 -3.27 26.97 9.21
CA PHE A 1222 -2.99 25.71 8.52
C PHE A 1222 -4.28 25.16 7.93
N ILE A 1223 -4.22 24.64 6.70
CA ILE A 1223 -5.35 23.99 6.02
C ILE A 1223 -4.85 22.73 5.32
N SER A 1224 -5.44 21.56 5.60
CA SER A 1224 -5.26 20.36 4.76
C SER A 1224 -6.41 20.28 3.75
N TYR A 1225 -6.14 19.80 2.53
CA TYR A 1225 -7.12 19.76 1.45
C TYR A 1225 -6.76 18.69 0.40
N ASP A 1226 -7.74 18.28 -0.41
CA ASP A 1226 -7.49 17.50 -1.61
C ASP A 1226 -7.10 18.41 -2.79
N SER A 1227 -6.07 18.02 -3.51
CA SER A 1227 -5.48 18.76 -4.64
C SER A 1227 -5.58 17.93 -5.92
N PRO A 1228 -5.38 18.51 -7.12
CA PRO A 1228 -5.31 17.72 -8.35
C PRO A 1228 -4.28 16.59 -8.31
N ARG A 1229 -3.20 16.72 -7.51
CA ARG A 1229 -2.20 15.67 -7.30
C ARG A 1229 -2.72 14.54 -6.40
N SER A 1230 -3.27 14.85 -5.22
CA SER A 1230 -3.76 13.81 -4.30
C SER A 1230 -5.04 13.13 -4.82
N ILE A 1231 -5.86 13.85 -5.57
CA ILE A 1231 -6.97 13.28 -6.35
C ILE A 1231 -6.47 12.32 -7.45
N ALA A 1232 -5.41 12.69 -8.18
CA ALA A 1232 -4.79 11.77 -9.14
C ALA A 1232 -4.22 10.52 -8.45
N ALA A 1233 -3.52 10.67 -7.31
CA ALA A 1233 -3.01 9.54 -6.52
C ALA A 1233 -4.14 8.62 -6.02
N LYS A 1234 -5.29 9.17 -5.61
CA LYS A 1234 -6.50 8.38 -5.27
C LYS A 1234 -7.12 7.68 -6.47
N ALA A 1235 -7.12 8.31 -7.65
CA ALA A 1235 -7.58 7.69 -8.89
C ALA A 1235 -6.64 6.55 -9.36
N ASP A 1236 -5.33 6.72 -9.16
CA ASP A 1236 -4.32 5.68 -9.40
C ASP A 1236 -4.45 4.52 -8.41
N TYR A 1237 -4.69 4.81 -7.13
CA TYR A 1237 -5.01 3.81 -6.10
C TYR A 1237 -6.30 3.04 -6.42
N VAL A 1238 -7.35 3.70 -6.93
CA VAL A 1238 -8.59 3.06 -7.39
C VAL A 1238 -8.34 2.07 -8.53
N LYS A 1239 -7.43 2.39 -9.47
CA LYS A 1239 -7.02 1.45 -10.51
C LYS A 1239 -6.18 0.30 -9.93
N GLN A 1240 -5.22 0.60 -9.05
CA GLN A 1240 -4.31 -0.37 -8.42
C GLN A 1240 -5.05 -1.46 -7.63
N TYR A 1241 -6.03 -1.07 -6.81
CA TYR A 1241 -6.82 -2.00 -5.98
C TYR A 1241 -8.09 -2.51 -6.68
N ASN A 1242 -8.22 -2.27 -7.99
CA ASN A 1242 -9.41 -2.56 -8.81
C ASN A 1242 -10.73 -2.22 -8.09
N LEU A 1243 -10.80 -0.97 -7.62
CA LEU A 1243 -11.97 -0.40 -6.99
C LEU A 1243 -12.99 0.06 -8.06
N ALA A 1244 -14.22 0.34 -7.65
CA ALA A 1244 -15.31 0.73 -8.53
C ALA A 1244 -15.11 2.12 -9.16
N GLY A 1245 -14.53 3.06 -8.42
CA GLY A 1245 -14.46 4.46 -8.85
C GLY A 1245 -14.18 5.46 -7.73
N MET A 1246 -14.53 6.73 -7.95
CA MET A 1246 -14.42 7.80 -6.96
C MET A 1246 -15.73 8.55 -6.70
N LEU A 1247 -15.95 8.88 -5.42
CA LEU A 1247 -16.97 9.80 -4.90
C LEU A 1247 -16.33 11.16 -4.63
N THR A 1248 -17.10 12.24 -4.80
CA THR A 1248 -16.69 13.60 -4.46
C THR A 1248 -17.77 14.32 -3.64
N TRP A 1249 -17.37 14.95 -2.53
CA TRP A 1249 -18.20 15.86 -1.72
C TRP A 1249 -17.58 17.26 -1.73
N GLU A 1250 -18.26 18.35 -2.09
CA GLU A 1250 -19.54 18.50 -2.80
C GLU A 1250 -19.26 19.26 -4.11
N ILE A 1251 -20.05 19.03 -5.17
CA ILE A 1251 -19.69 19.44 -6.55
C ILE A 1251 -19.50 20.95 -6.72
N ASP A 1252 -20.19 21.76 -5.93
CA ASP A 1252 -20.07 23.21 -5.91
C ASP A 1252 -18.81 23.72 -5.18
N GLY A 1253 -18.12 22.88 -4.40
CA GLY A 1253 -16.85 23.22 -3.76
C GLY A 1253 -15.67 23.27 -4.74
N ASP A 1254 -15.67 22.47 -5.80
CA ASP A 1254 -14.64 22.47 -6.85
C ASP A 1254 -14.84 23.60 -7.86
N ASN A 1255 -13.75 24.03 -8.49
CA ASN A 1255 -13.71 24.95 -9.62
C ASN A 1255 -13.63 24.20 -10.98
N GLY A 1256 -13.71 22.87 -10.95
CA GLY A 1256 -13.56 21.94 -12.07
C GLY A 1256 -12.19 21.27 -12.16
N GLN A 1257 -11.16 21.75 -11.45
CA GLN A 1257 -9.82 21.18 -11.56
C GLN A 1257 -9.69 19.83 -10.87
N LEU A 1258 -10.41 19.59 -9.76
CA LEU A 1258 -10.38 18.30 -9.09
C LEU A 1258 -11.16 17.25 -9.90
N LEU A 1259 -12.32 17.60 -10.45
CA LEU A 1259 -13.07 16.69 -11.33
C LEU A 1259 -12.36 16.39 -12.66
N ASN A 1260 -11.66 17.37 -13.23
CA ASN A 1260 -10.79 17.15 -14.40
C ASN A 1260 -9.71 16.11 -14.07
N ALA A 1261 -9.06 16.19 -12.90
CA ALA A 1261 -8.01 15.26 -12.50
C ALA A 1261 -8.51 13.80 -12.39
N ILE A 1262 -9.72 13.57 -11.85
CA ILE A 1262 -10.34 12.22 -11.82
C ILE A 1262 -10.55 11.70 -13.24
N ASN A 1263 -11.13 12.52 -14.13
CA ASN A 1263 -11.41 12.13 -15.51
C ASN A 1263 -10.13 11.84 -16.30
N GLU A 1264 -9.09 12.65 -16.13
CA GLU A 1264 -7.78 12.44 -16.74
C GLU A 1264 -7.16 11.13 -16.22
N SER A 1265 -6.99 10.96 -14.90
CA SER A 1265 -6.38 9.75 -14.33
C SER A 1265 -7.16 8.46 -14.62
N PHE A 1266 -8.47 8.50 -14.82
CA PHE A 1266 -9.27 7.34 -15.28
C PHE A 1266 -9.21 7.09 -16.80
N GLY A 1267 -8.54 7.93 -17.59
CA GLY A 1267 -8.36 7.76 -19.02
C GLY A 1267 -9.59 8.15 -19.86
N ASN A 1268 -10.41 9.09 -19.39
CA ASN A 1268 -11.56 9.59 -20.16
C ASN A 1268 -11.13 10.53 -21.31
N GLU A 1269 -11.78 10.40 -22.45
CA GLU A 1269 -11.44 11.15 -23.68
C GLU A 1269 -11.88 12.62 -23.58
N LYS A 1270 -10.91 13.56 -23.45
CA LYS A 1270 -11.13 15.02 -23.51
C LYS A 1270 -11.67 15.43 -24.91
N GLN A 1271 -12.70 16.28 -24.95
CA GLN A 1271 -13.43 16.68 -26.17
C GLN A 1271 -13.13 18.12 -26.63
#